data_AF-A0A945RXB3-F1
#
_entry.id   AF-A0A945RXB3-F1
#
_cell.length_a   1.000
_cell.length_b   1.000
_cell.length_c   1.000
_cell.angle_alpha   90.00
_cell.angle_beta   90.00
_cell.angle_gamma   90.00
#
_symmetry.space_group_name_H-M   'P 1'
#
loop_
_entity.id
_entity.type
_entity.pdbx_description
1 polymer ?
#
loop_
_entity_poly.entity_id
_entity_poly.type
_entity_poly.pdbx_seq_one_letter_code
_entity_poly.pdbx_strand_id
1 'polypeptide(L)'
;MNWFRPQVCVAAAATLALTGVCLQARAEWRPRPAQEGETVGVYVSNGDNELLYTSPPVDSKAAIDDLVELIDRVYKAKILFWRGAQIDQMLNHSVRRPESRAHGEWIEWMDHLFHDVGTIDYAVEAAHKRGMKVWGVAALLDHGGAAHVGTGKGYGPMIIESKLRVEHPEWIPIDRFGIRRMAGPICLATPEARHALVEMFTGIAERAGYDGLLFHTYAEEFHARFDDEFGFNPAVVADYKELTGINVFANDTTYDRDAMAHLRGRYLSALVRELGQALHAKGIKLGLMLDSVTPWYPQKWGLQDTRVTGRLIVDWQQYAREGWVDLLWVNYNGPQHETVNNVIAGTKGLPVQLMMMHSDQYPAAYQHFRTCNVDRLIPSGYDHMQWGYLERQPAEALTDGDLAARLAVLRQMKDGETPFDVAAVCRATRDLRVYVRRMALEVLGVHGADNADALAAAEAALSDPENPVRTYAVRALVKIGTTESIDKIYSMLATKGNYMLKNIAVPWCLQTLPVDRSNDIVRGLEHPEEIVRTAAVTACRAGPLRPTTLPALVELASDQSIGVRWRTTEVLARYPNSPEARNALFGLLTDSSGAVRNMAALKLSGFLQTSTRWVGPEALQLYRELSKQFRKYGESSQLNDADWGWRCVGEALARMGTRGQGVLRECLAQTEDSQLAERAWDVLHVELSAYKFLKTDPAEAMKGYRAHPRFRKAAPPVPKAPVEPIMMPYIYQGFDGEAFRKQQGTLAGNLRHESGGWITLSKTFPEIATVERKDDDGKAAGRYARAIRGRCMVEGRRSDYRISKGRIRAEIDVLREDADSAASICLLPEANRWKDSTICVGFRADGMLEYREANRRMHAVEASLPQGKWGRLFIEADLDAGTYRFDADLGEGRRKLVEKIPFTRKEKINLILVYPNGRNGTITGIDRIRVFVDNPGHPEASKGDQERDQEPDQE
;
A
#
# COMPACT_ATOMS: atom_id res chain seq x y z
N MET A 1 12.36 -4.89 18.48
CA MET A 1 11.90 -5.42 17.18
C MET A 1 10.57 -4.75 16.82
N ASN A 2 10.17 -4.84 15.55
CA ASN A 2 8.95 -4.36 14.86
C ASN A 2 7.68 -4.33 15.77
N TRP A 3 6.67 -3.47 15.57
CA TRP A 3 5.84 -3.23 14.37
C TRP A 3 5.28 -1.78 14.30
N PHE A 4 4.40 -1.49 13.32
CA PHE A 4 3.64 -0.23 13.10
C PHE A 4 4.36 1.02 12.57
N ARG A 5 4.46 1.16 11.23
CA ARG A 5 4.14 2.40 10.48
C ARG A 5 3.61 2.05 9.07
N PRO A 6 2.31 2.25 8.76
CA PRO A 6 1.76 2.16 7.40
C PRO A 6 1.83 3.53 6.67
N GLN A 7 1.36 3.57 5.41
CA GLN A 7 1.28 4.76 4.52
C GLN A 7 2.61 5.21 3.91
N VAL A 8 3.21 4.34 3.09
CA VAL A 8 4.54 4.54 2.48
C VAL A 8 4.54 3.99 1.04
N CYS A 9 4.27 4.84 0.03
CA CYS A 9 4.35 4.51 -1.42
C CYS A 9 5.15 5.55 -2.23
N VAL A 10 4.72 6.82 -2.27
CA VAL A 10 5.62 7.93 -2.66
C VAL A 10 6.82 7.96 -1.70
N ALA A 11 6.52 7.76 -0.42
CA ALA A 11 7.53 7.51 0.59
C ALA A 11 8.17 6.10 0.51
N ALA A 12 7.76 5.15 -0.33
CA ALA A 12 8.51 3.90 -0.50
C ALA A 12 9.79 4.16 -1.30
N ALA A 13 9.69 4.86 -2.43
CA ALA A 13 10.87 5.35 -3.15
C ALA A 13 11.70 6.31 -2.26
N ALA A 14 11.06 7.31 -1.65
CA ALA A 14 11.77 8.28 -0.82
C ALA A 14 12.30 7.73 0.52
N THR A 15 11.73 6.65 1.07
CA THR A 15 12.21 5.97 2.30
C THR A 15 13.10 4.78 2.00
N LEU A 16 13.10 4.22 0.79
CA LEU A 16 14.30 3.51 0.31
C LEU A 16 15.46 4.50 0.26
N ALA A 17 15.27 5.66 -0.38
CA ALA A 17 16.23 6.77 -0.39
C ALA A 17 16.48 7.47 0.98
N LEU A 18 15.92 6.99 2.11
CA LEU A 18 16.19 7.48 3.48
C LEU A 18 16.35 6.37 4.54
N THR A 19 16.17 5.09 4.20
CA THR A 19 16.53 3.98 5.11
C THR A 19 18.04 3.83 5.12
N GLY A 20 18.58 3.37 6.26
CA GLY A 20 20.03 3.26 6.48
C GLY A 20 20.79 2.50 5.38
N VAL A 21 20.12 1.53 4.73
CA VAL A 21 20.67 0.75 3.60
C VAL A 21 21.13 1.64 2.44
N CYS A 22 20.30 2.61 2.01
CA CYS A 22 20.71 3.55 0.96
C CYS A 22 21.65 4.66 1.46
N LEU A 23 21.64 4.99 2.76
CA LEU A 23 22.58 5.96 3.32
C LEU A 23 23.99 5.38 3.49
N GLN A 24 24.13 4.08 3.78
CA GLN A 24 25.42 3.38 3.69
C GLN A 24 25.85 3.23 2.22
N ALA A 25 24.95 2.78 1.33
CA ALA A 25 25.26 2.68 -0.10
C ALA A 25 25.72 4.03 -0.70
N ARG A 26 25.09 5.16 -0.34
CA ARG A 26 25.50 6.52 -0.79
C ARG A 26 26.95 6.90 -0.46
N ALA A 27 27.56 6.32 0.57
CA ALA A 27 28.97 6.58 0.88
C ALA A 27 29.92 5.87 -0.10
N GLU A 28 29.52 4.69 -0.58
CA GLU A 28 30.32 3.80 -1.44
C GLU A 28 30.03 4.04 -2.94
N TRP A 29 28.81 4.46 -3.29
CA TRP A 29 28.37 4.67 -4.67
C TRP A 29 28.81 6.03 -5.24
N ARG A 30 30.07 6.14 -5.66
CA ARG A 30 30.59 7.27 -6.43
C ARG A 30 30.85 6.84 -7.89
N PRO A 31 29.97 7.20 -8.86
CA PRO A 31 30.16 6.76 -10.24
C PRO A 31 31.41 7.37 -10.87
N ARG A 32 32.18 6.55 -11.61
CA ARG A 32 33.43 6.95 -12.27
C ARG A 32 33.26 7.24 -13.76
N PRO A 33 34.10 8.12 -14.35
CA PRO A 33 34.17 8.34 -15.78
C PRO A 33 34.55 7.08 -16.56
N ALA A 34 34.33 7.09 -17.87
CA ALA A 34 34.89 6.11 -18.79
C ALA A 34 36.44 6.15 -18.76
N GLN A 35 37.06 4.97 -18.75
CA GLN A 35 38.49 4.81 -19.04
C GLN A 35 38.76 4.76 -20.55
N GLU A 36 40.04 4.85 -20.93
CA GLU A 36 40.46 4.68 -22.32
C GLU A 36 40.05 3.29 -22.83
N GLY A 37 39.36 3.25 -23.97
CA GLY A 37 38.80 2.03 -24.56
C GLY A 37 37.50 1.51 -23.91
N GLU A 38 37.00 2.11 -22.83
CA GLU A 38 35.74 1.70 -22.19
C GLU A 38 34.54 2.47 -22.80
N THR A 39 33.50 1.75 -23.24
CA THR A 39 32.21 2.39 -23.54
C THR A 39 31.38 2.46 -22.26
N VAL A 40 30.89 3.66 -21.95
CA VAL A 40 30.01 3.91 -20.81
C VAL A 40 28.69 4.49 -21.30
N GLY A 41 27.59 3.97 -20.76
CA GLY A 41 26.26 4.55 -20.88
C GLY A 41 25.80 5.25 -19.60
N VAL A 42 24.92 6.23 -19.72
CA VAL A 42 24.19 6.84 -18.59
C VAL A 42 22.70 6.62 -18.77
N TYR A 43 22.00 6.15 -17.73
CA TYR A 43 20.56 5.96 -17.71
C TYR A 43 19.85 7.07 -16.95
N VAL A 44 18.94 7.79 -17.61
CA VAL A 44 18.03 8.78 -17.01
C VAL A 44 16.64 8.17 -16.90
N SER A 45 16.11 8.14 -15.66
CA SER A 45 14.79 7.57 -15.39
C SER A 45 13.76 8.69 -15.42
N ASN A 46 13.39 9.14 -16.62
CA ASN A 46 12.27 10.05 -16.80
C ASN A 46 11.01 9.51 -16.11
N GLY A 47 10.33 10.39 -15.40
CA GLY A 47 9.37 10.06 -14.35
C GLY A 47 9.98 10.22 -12.96
N ASP A 48 11.07 9.52 -12.63
CA ASP A 48 11.72 9.64 -11.31
C ASP A 48 12.47 10.98 -11.16
N ASN A 49 13.20 11.41 -12.18
CA ASN A 49 13.92 12.70 -12.20
C ASN A 49 12.93 13.90 -12.08
N GLU A 50 11.70 13.73 -12.56
CA GLU A 50 10.58 14.67 -12.55
C GLU A 50 9.62 14.46 -11.34
N LEU A 51 9.89 13.46 -10.48
CA LEU A 51 9.20 13.23 -9.19
C LEU A 51 10.09 13.53 -7.98
N LEU A 52 11.42 13.50 -8.14
CA LEU A 52 12.41 13.67 -7.06
C LEU A 52 13.20 14.97 -7.26
N TYR A 53 12.78 16.08 -6.64
CA TYR A 53 13.42 17.40 -6.82
C TYR A 53 14.94 17.43 -6.53
N THR A 54 15.42 16.48 -5.73
CA THR A 54 16.84 16.30 -5.37
C THR A 54 17.67 15.68 -6.48
N SER A 55 17.06 14.91 -7.37
CA SER A 55 17.73 14.24 -8.49
C SER A 55 18.19 15.26 -9.56
N PRO A 56 19.00 14.84 -10.54
CA PRO A 56 19.40 15.68 -11.67
C PRO A 56 18.16 16.12 -12.47
N PRO A 57 17.85 17.42 -12.55
CA PRO A 57 16.62 17.91 -13.18
C PRO A 57 16.67 17.80 -14.70
N VAL A 58 15.49 17.55 -15.27
CA VAL A 58 15.25 17.43 -16.72
C VAL A 58 13.99 18.20 -17.16
N ASP A 59 13.50 19.09 -16.29
CA ASP A 59 12.27 19.85 -16.45
C ASP A 59 12.46 21.20 -17.20
N SER A 60 13.65 21.45 -17.75
CA SER A 60 13.90 22.54 -18.69
C SER A 60 15.06 22.23 -19.63
N LYS A 61 15.12 22.94 -20.76
CA LYS A 61 16.20 22.82 -21.76
C LYS A 61 17.57 23.18 -21.18
N ALA A 62 17.63 24.20 -20.30
CA ALA A 62 18.86 24.60 -19.62
C ALA A 62 19.33 23.55 -18.59
N ALA A 63 18.41 22.90 -17.87
CA ALA A 63 18.73 21.79 -16.97
C ALA A 63 19.24 20.56 -17.74
N ILE A 64 18.63 20.26 -18.89
CA ILE A 64 19.06 19.18 -19.80
C ILE A 64 20.47 19.45 -20.36
N ASP A 65 20.76 20.67 -20.84
CA ASP A 65 22.10 21.00 -21.36
C ASP A 65 23.19 20.85 -20.29
N ASP A 66 22.93 21.27 -19.04
CA ASP A 66 23.85 21.05 -17.91
C ASP A 66 24.07 19.55 -17.64
N LEU A 67 23.00 18.75 -17.62
CA LEU A 67 23.08 17.31 -17.41
C LEU A 67 23.88 16.61 -18.51
N VAL A 68 23.56 16.88 -19.77
CA VAL A 68 24.17 16.22 -20.94
C VAL A 68 25.62 16.68 -21.13
N GLU A 69 25.96 17.93 -20.76
CA GLU A 69 27.35 18.39 -20.68
C GLU A 69 28.16 17.68 -19.59
N LEU A 70 27.59 17.42 -18.41
CA LEU A 70 28.24 16.60 -17.38
C LEU A 70 28.43 15.15 -17.85
N ILE A 71 27.43 14.56 -18.51
CA ILE A 71 27.50 13.19 -19.07
C ILE A 71 28.65 13.05 -20.09
N ASP A 72 28.81 14.02 -21.00
CA ASP A 72 29.93 14.06 -21.96
C ASP A 72 31.28 14.38 -21.29
N ARG A 73 31.37 15.49 -20.55
CA ARG A 73 32.67 16.04 -20.11
C ARG A 73 33.22 15.39 -18.86
N VAL A 74 32.38 15.17 -17.86
CA VAL A 74 32.79 14.51 -16.61
C VAL A 74 32.82 13.01 -16.83
N TYR A 75 31.72 12.41 -17.28
CA TYR A 75 31.59 10.95 -17.30
C TYR A 75 32.12 10.29 -18.58
N LYS A 76 32.36 11.06 -19.65
CA LYS A 76 32.89 10.58 -20.95
C LYS A 76 32.02 9.50 -21.59
N ALA A 77 30.73 9.48 -21.25
CA ALA A 77 29.79 8.52 -21.78
C ALA A 77 29.59 8.71 -23.30
N LYS A 78 29.14 7.63 -23.95
CA LYS A 78 28.84 7.62 -25.40
C LYS A 78 27.43 7.14 -25.72
N ILE A 79 26.67 6.74 -24.69
CA ILE A 79 25.28 6.30 -24.81
C ILE A 79 24.44 6.96 -23.71
N LEU A 80 23.34 7.60 -24.09
CA LEU A 80 22.29 8.08 -23.20
C LEU A 80 21.08 7.14 -23.29
N PHE A 81 20.74 6.47 -22.21
CA PHE A 81 19.50 5.70 -22.09
C PHE A 81 18.44 6.60 -21.43
N TRP A 82 17.42 6.98 -22.19
CA TRP A 82 16.46 8.02 -21.84
C TRP A 82 15.05 7.45 -21.73
N ARG A 83 14.44 7.44 -20.53
CA ARG A 83 13.12 6.82 -20.29
C ARG A 83 11.92 7.59 -20.89
N GLY A 84 12.18 8.61 -21.71
CA GLY A 84 11.17 9.36 -22.45
C GLY A 84 10.24 8.50 -23.33
N ALA A 85 10.72 7.37 -23.87
CA ALA A 85 9.88 6.48 -24.68
C ALA A 85 8.73 5.83 -23.87
N GLN A 86 8.95 5.50 -22.59
CA GLN A 86 7.86 5.08 -21.71
C GLN A 86 6.91 6.24 -21.40
N ILE A 87 7.42 7.46 -21.20
CA ILE A 87 6.58 8.63 -20.93
C ILE A 87 5.66 8.93 -22.13
N ASP A 88 6.14 8.81 -23.37
CA ASP A 88 5.32 8.93 -24.59
C ASP A 88 4.23 7.82 -24.66
N GLN A 89 4.62 6.56 -24.43
CA GLN A 89 3.69 5.41 -24.29
C GLN A 89 2.58 5.67 -23.24
N MET A 90 2.92 6.32 -22.11
CA MET A 90 1.97 6.67 -21.06
C MET A 90 1.08 7.87 -21.41
N LEU A 91 1.63 8.91 -22.05
CA LEU A 91 0.93 10.17 -22.32
C LEU A 91 0.05 10.12 -23.57
N ASN A 92 0.55 9.53 -24.66
CA ASN A 92 -0.10 9.59 -25.98
C ASN A 92 -0.87 8.30 -26.33
N HIS A 93 -0.43 7.15 -25.84
CA HIS A 93 -0.99 5.84 -26.19
C HIS A 93 -1.88 5.22 -25.10
N SER A 94 -2.21 5.99 -24.05
CA SER A 94 -3.09 5.58 -22.95
C SER A 94 -4.25 6.55 -22.68
N VAL A 95 -5.33 6.03 -22.08
CA VAL A 95 -6.41 6.81 -21.47
C VAL A 95 -5.93 7.29 -20.10
N ARG A 96 -6.13 8.58 -19.80
CA ARG A 96 -5.74 9.24 -18.54
C ARG A 96 -6.93 9.36 -17.60
N ARG A 97 -6.75 9.15 -16.29
CA ARG A 97 -7.83 9.21 -15.28
C ARG A 97 -7.57 10.31 -14.22
N PRO A 98 -8.03 11.57 -14.43
CA PRO A 98 -7.77 12.71 -13.51
C PRO A 98 -8.42 12.55 -12.12
N GLU A 99 -9.29 11.57 -11.94
CA GLU A 99 -9.83 11.13 -10.65
C GLU A 99 -8.75 10.51 -9.75
N SER A 100 -7.63 10.03 -10.33
CA SER A 100 -6.48 9.45 -9.62
C SER A 100 -5.67 10.52 -8.89
N ARG A 101 -6.23 11.14 -7.85
CA ARG A 101 -5.70 12.35 -7.18
C ARG A 101 -4.29 12.24 -6.59
N ALA A 102 -3.74 11.03 -6.44
CA ALA A 102 -2.33 10.85 -6.08
C ALA A 102 -1.35 11.15 -7.22
N HIS A 103 -1.75 10.99 -8.49
CA HIS A 103 -0.83 11.01 -9.63
C HIS A 103 -1.38 11.67 -10.93
N GLY A 104 -2.68 11.95 -11.03
CA GLY A 104 -3.26 12.63 -12.22
C GLY A 104 -2.61 13.99 -12.47
N GLU A 105 -2.43 14.78 -11.42
CA GLU A 105 -1.70 16.06 -11.45
C GLU A 105 -0.22 15.92 -11.87
N TRP A 106 0.38 14.72 -11.73
CA TRP A 106 1.73 14.43 -12.22
C TRP A 106 1.72 14.12 -13.72
N ILE A 107 0.72 13.39 -14.22
CA ILE A 107 0.56 13.17 -15.66
C ILE A 107 0.31 14.49 -16.39
N GLU A 108 -0.50 15.38 -15.84
CA GLU A 108 -0.71 16.75 -16.36
C GLU A 108 0.62 17.55 -16.40
N TRP A 109 1.49 17.36 -15.41
CA TRP A 109 2.83 17.99 -15.38
C TRP A 109 3.82 17.36 -16.37
N MET A 110 3.84 16.03 -16.51
CA MET A 110 4.65 15.33 -17.51
C MET A 110 4.22 15.69 -18.94
N ASP A 111 2.92 15.90 -19.16
CA ASP A 111 2.36 16.33 -20.44
C ASP A 111 2.81 17.74 -20.83
N HIS A 112 2.80 18.68 -19.87
CA HIS A 112 3.38 20.01 -20.05
C HIS A 112 4.87 19.96 -20.37
N LEU A 113 5.66 19.18 -19.62
CA LEU A 113 7.10 19.03 -19.88
C LEU A 113 7.39 18.41 -21.26
N PHE A 114 6.62 17.39 -21.66
CA PHE A 114 6.82 16.75 -22.95
C PHE A 114 6.37 17.63 -24.12
N HIS A 115 5.12 18.11 -24.11
CA HIS A 115 4.51 18.74 -25.28
C HIS A 115 4.67 20.27 -25.34
N ASP A 116 4.62 20.99 -24.22
CA ASP A 116 4.79 22.46 -24.22
C ASP A 116 6.28 22.86 -24.12
N VAL A 117 7.06 22.16 -23.29
CA VAL A 117 8.49 22.45 -23.08
C VAL A 117 9.39 21.67 -24.05
N GLY A 118 8.97 20.50 -24.52
CA GLY A 118 9.75 19.66 -25.45
C GLY A 118 10.95 18.98 -24.79
N THR A 119 10.87 18.60 -23.51
CA THR A 119 12.03 18.08 -22.76
C THR A 119 12.59 16.76 -23.32
N ILE A 120 11.72 15.86 -23.77
CA ILE A 120 12.11 14.54 -24.27
C ILE A 120 12.91 14.66 -25.57
N ASP A 121 12.37 15.34 -26.57
CA ASP A 121 13.01 15.49 -27.89
C ASP A 121 14.27 16.35 -27.78
N TYR A 122 14.26 17.38 -26.92
CA TYR A 122 15.44 18.23 -26.70
C TYR A 122 16.60 17.47 -26.06
N ALA A 123 16.34 16.46 -25.22
CA ALA A 123 17.40 15.61 -24.67
C ALA A 123 18.07 14.75 -25.74
N VAL A 124 17.32 14.29 -26.75
CA VAL A 124 17.89 13.61 -27.92
C VAL A 124 18.78 14.59 -28.70
N GLU A 125 18.25 15.75 -29.06
CA GLU A 125 18.97 16.81 -29.78
C GLU A 125 20.27 17.23 -29.06
N ALA A 126 20.20 17.47 -27.74
CA ALA A 126 21.32 17.90 -26.91
C ALA A 126 22.43 16.83 -26.80
N ALA A 127 22.08 15.54 -26.84
CA ALA A 127 23.02 14.43 -26.80
C ALA A 127 23.65 14.13 -28.16
N HIS A 128 22.85 14.16 -29.25
CA HIS A 128 23.34 14.05 -30.63
C HIS A 128 24.34 15.17 -30.97
N LYS A 129 24.06 16.42 -30.56
CA LYS A 129 25.01 17.56 -30.68
C LYS A 129 26.37 17.32 -30.01
N ARG A 130 26.45 16.41 -29.04
CA ARG A 130 27.67 16.01 -28.31
C ARG A 130 28.23 14.65 -28.76
N GLY A 131 27.71 14.09 -29.86
CA GLY A 131 28.20 12.83 -30.46
C GLY A 131 27.89 11.58 -29.64
N MET A 132 26.87 11.63 -28.77
CA MET A 132 26.37 10.45 -28.04
C MET A 132 25.21 9.80 -28.79
N LYS A 133 25.07 8.49 -28.68
CA LYS A 133 23.87 7.76 -29.14
C LYS A 133 22.78 7.82 -28.08
N VAL A 134 21.52 7.86 -28.49
CA VAL A 134 20.38 7.95 -27.56
C VAL A 134 19.44 6.75 -27.74
N TRP A 135 19.22 6.03 -26.65
CA TRP A 135 18.31 4.89 -26.60
C TRP A 135 17.06 5.27 -25.81
N GLY A 136 15.90 5.26 -26.46
CA GLY A 136 14.62 5.42 -25.78
C GLY A 136 14.31 4.19 -24.92
N VAL A 137 14.02 4.37 -23.63
CA VAL A 137 13.70 3.27 -22.71
C VAL A 137 12.18 3.19 -22.50
N ALA A 138 11.59 2.04 -22.80
CA ALA A 138 10.15 1.78 -22.82
C ALA A 138 9.76 0.50 -22.06
N ALA A 139 8.46 0.33 -21.81
CA ALA A 139 7.91 -0.83 -21.09
C ALA A 139 7.25 -1.81 -22.07
N LEU A 140 7.85 -2.98 -22.31
CA LEU A 140 7.36 -3.93 -23.33
C LEU A 140 6.08 -4.66 -22.91
N LEU A 141 5.87 -4.80 -21.60
CA LEU A 141 4.81 -5.60 -21.00
C LEU A 141 4.02 -4.82 -19.93
N ASP A 142 4.18 -3.49 -19.84
CA ASP A 142 3.34 -2.63 -19.01
C ASP A 142 2.55 -1.64 -19.86
N HIS A 143 1.24 -1.84 -19.92
CA HIS A 143 0.30 -0.99 -20.62
C HIS A 143 -0.81 -0.49 -19.66
N GLY A 144 -0.52 -0.43 -18.35
CA GLY A 144 -1.46 0.01 -17.32
C GLY A 144 -2.59 -0.98 -17.04
N GLY A 145 -3.73 -0.48 -16.54
CA GLY A 145 -4.83 -1.37 -16.17
C GLY A 145 -6.13 -0.69 -15.76
N ALA A 146 -7.17 -1.52 -15.62
CA ALA A 146 -8.52 -1.12 -15.28
C ALA A 146 -8.57 -0.31 -13.98
N ALA A 147 -9.46 0.67 -13.92
CA ALA A 147 -9.49 1.69 -12.87
C ALA A 147 -9.50 1.12 -11.43
N HIS A 148 -10.21 0.02 -11.17
CA HIS A 148 -10.24 -0.64 -9.86
C HIS A 148 -8.89 -1.21 -9.40
N VAL A 149 -7.97 -1.57 -10.31
CA VAL A 149 -6.66 -2.14 -9.93
C VAL A 149 -5.85 -1.16 -9.08
N GLY A 150 -5.93 0.14 -9.39
CA GLY A 150 -5.20 1.20 -8.69
C GLY A 150 -5.65 1.43 -7.24
N THR A 151 -6.81 0.92 -6.82
CA THR A 151 -7.18 0.95 -5.39
C THR A 151 -6.24 0.07 -4.56
N GLY A 152 -5.64 -0.95 -5.17
CA GLY A 152 -4.58 -1.78 -4.59
C GLY A 152 -3.24 -1.06 -4.37
N LYS A 153 -3.10 0.18 -4.86
CA LYS A 153 -2.00 1.11 -4.48
C LYS A 153 -2.41 2.07 -3.36
N GLY A 154 -3.61 1.91 -2.79
CA GLY A 154 -4.17 2.71 -1.70
C GLY A 154 -4.86 4.02 -2.10
N TYR A 155 -4.79 4.41 -3.39
CA TYR A 155 -5.14 5.76 -3.88
C TYR A 155 -5.84 5.74 -5.26
N GLY A 156 -6.65 4.73 -5.54
CA GLY A 156 -7.27 4.52 -6.84
C GLY A 156 -8.19 5.67 -7.30
N PRO A 157 -8.51 5.76 -8.61
CA PRO A 157 -8.32 4.73 -9.64
C PRO A 157 -6.89 4.58 -10.18
N MET A 158 -6.68 3.54 -10.98
CA MET A 158 -5.45 3.36 -11.78
C MET A 158 -5.30 4.50 -12.78
N ILE A 159 -4.14 5.16 -12.73
CA ILE A 159 -3.83 6.42 -13.42
C ILE A 159 -3.97 6.36 -14.94
N ILE A 160 -3.55 5.24 -15.56
CA ILE A 160 -3.57 5.03 -17.02
C ILE A 160 -3.97 3.61 -17.41
N GLU A 161 -4.44 3.47 -18.64
CA GLU A 161 -4.55 2.19 -19.35
C GLU A 161 -4.41 2.42 -20.86
N SER A 162 -3.63 1.59 -21.56
CA SER A 162 -3.41 1.74 -23.01
C SER A 162 -4.73 1.73 -23.79
N LYS A 163 -4.84 2.61 -24.79
CA LYS A 163 -5.99 2.70 -25.69
C LYS A 163 -6.30 1.33 -26.33
N LEU A 164 -5.26 0.60 -26.76
CA LEU A 164 -5.37 -0.76 -27.29
C LEU A 164 -6.08 -1.74 -26.33
N ARG A 165 -5.92 -1.59 -25.01
CA ARG A 165 -6.60 -2.45 -24.02
C ARG A 165 -8.07 -2.07 -23.82
N VAL A 166 -8.40 -0.80 -23.99
CA VAL A 166 -9.77 -0.27 -23.86
C VAL A 166 -10.58 -0.58 -25.13
N GLU A 167 -9.94 -0.45 -26.29
CA GLU A 167 -10.52 -0.73 -27.61
C GLU A 167 -10.61 -2.23 -27.91
N HIS A 168 -9.59 -3.01 -27.50
CA HIS A 168 -9.52 -4.47 -27.67
C HIS A 168 -9.42 -5.22 -26.32
N PRO A 169 -10.50 -5.28 -25.52
CA PRO A 169 -10.50 -6.00 -24.25
C PRO A 169 -10.23 -7.51 -24.43
N GLU A 170 -10.49 -8.10 -25.60
CA GLU A 170 -10.13 -9.48 -25.95
C GLU A 170 -8.61 -9.73 -26.01
N TRP A 171 -7.81 -8.69 -26.27
CA TRP A 171 -6.35 -8.76 -26.22
C TRP A 171 -5.79 -8.71 -24.79
N ILE A 172 -6.58 -8.36 -23.76
CA ILE A 172 -6.09 -8.38 -22.38
C ILE A 172 -5.92 -9.84 -21.91
N PRO A 173 -4.79 -10.24 -21.31
CA PRO A 173 -4.61 -11.61 -20.82
C PRO A 173 -5.66 -12.01 -19.76
N ILE A 174 -6.20 -13.22 -19.87
CA ILE A 174 -7.25 -13.74 -18.95
C ILE A 174 -6.77 -14.93 -18.12
N ASP A 175 -7.42 -15.15 -16.98
CA ASP A 175 -7.25 -16.36 -16.15
C ASP A 175 -7.92 -17.60 -16.78
N ARG A 176 -7.68 -18.80 -16.22
CA ARG A 176 -8.20 -20.10 -16.72
C ARG A 176 -9.73 -20.16 -16.88
N PHE A 177 -10.47 -19.26 -16.24
CA PHE A 177 -11.94 -19.22 -16.27
C PHE A 177 -12.49 -18.01 -17.05
N GLY A 178 -11.64 -17.08 -17.47
CA GLY A 178 -12.07 -15.84 -18.13
C GLY A 178 -12.96 -14.99 -17.24
N ILE A 179 -12.58 -14.82 -15.97
CA ILE A 179 -13.25 -14.01 -14.94
C ILE A 179 -12.45 -12.72 -14.71
N ARG A 180 -11.14 -12.84 -14.49
CA ARG A 180 -10.22 -11.74 -14.22
C ARG A 180 -9.43 -11.39 -15.48
N ARG A 181 -9.06 -10.12 -15.60
CA ARG A 181 -8.24 -9.57 -16.68
C ARG A 181 -6.94 -8.99 -16.12
N MET A 182 -5.82 -9.30 -16.75
CA MET A 182 -4.49 -8.94 -16.28
C MET A 182 -4.23 -7.43 -16.42
N ALA A 183 -3.54 -6.83 -15.45
CA ALA A 183 -2.98 -5.49 -15.58
C ALA A 183 -1.54 -5.59 -16.09
N GLY A 184 -1.04 -4.59 -16.80
CA GLY A 184 0.23 -4.64 -17.52
C GLY A 184 0.06 -5.20 -18.93
N PRO A 185 0.35 -6.49 -19.22
CA PRO A 185 0.59 -6.95 -20.59
C PRO A 185 -0.63 -6.92 -21.53
N ILE A 186 -0.34 -7.02 -22.82
CA ILE A 186 -1.25 -7.38 -23.92
C ILE A 186 -0.94 -8.83 -24.35
N CYS A 187 -1.95 -9.58 -24.82
CA CYS A 187 -1.82 -10.98 -25.22
C CYS A 187 -1.20 -11.09 -26.62
N LEU A 188 0.07 -11.50 -26.68
CA LEU A 188 0.86 -11.51 -27.91
C LEU A 188 0.50 -12.63 -28.91
N ALA A 189 -0.43 -13.53 -28.58
CA ALA A 189 -0.85 -14.60 -29.49
C ALA A 189 -1.50 -14.05 -30.77
N THR A 190 -2.35 -13.04 -30.61
CA THR A 190 -3.05 -12.33 -31.69
C THR A 190 -2.05 -11.52 -32.53
N PRO A 191 -1.87 -11.81 -33.84
CA PRO A 191 -0.95 -11.08 -34.70
C PRO A 191 -1.24 -9.58 -34.78
N GLU A 192 -2.52 -9.20 -34.80
CA GLU A 192 -2.99 -7.81 -34.87
C GLU A 192 -2.57 -7.03 -33.61
N ALA A 193 -2.61 -7.68 -32.44
CA ALA A 193 -2.17 -7.09 -31.18
C ALA A 193 -0.64 -6.86 -31.15
N ARG A 194 0.15 -7.76 -31.77
CA ARG A 194 1.59 -7.54 -31.94
C ARG A 194 1.87 -6.44 -32.95
N HIS A 195 1.15 -6.40 -34.07
CA HIS A 195 1.30 -5.38 -35.10
C HIS A 195 1.06 -3.97 -34.54
N ALA A 196 -0.04 -3.77 -33.79
CA ALA A 196 -0.34 -2.49 -33.13
C ALA A 196 0.74 -2.05 -32.12
N LEU A 197 1.37 -3.00 -31.40
CA LEU A 197 2.53 -2.73 -30.53
C LEU A 197 3.77 -2.33 -31.34
N VAL A 198 4.04 -3.00 -32.47
CA VAL A 198 5.15 -2.67 -33.37
C VAL A 198 4.97 -1.27 -33.97
N GLU A 199 3.77 -0.92 -34.46
CA GLU A 199 3.46 0.42 -34.97
C GLU A 199 3.62 1.50 -33.88
N MET A 200 3.10 1.24 -32.67
CA MET A 200 3.24 2.15 -31.54
C MET A 200 4.71 2.42 -31.21
N PHE A 201 5.52 1.37 -31.00
CA PHE A 201 6.92 1.53 -30.59
C PHE A 201 7.81 2.07 -31.71
N THR A 202 7.64 1.64 -32.96
CA THR A 202 8.39 2.21 -34.09
C THR A 202 8.04 3.67 -34.33
N GLY A 203 6.77 4.05 -34.18
CA GLY A 203 6.32 5.44 -34.26
C GLY A 203 6.88 6.34 -33.14
N ILE A 204 6.95 5.84 -31.90
CA ILE A 204 7.62 6.55 -30.79
C ILE A 204 9.11 6.75 -31.12
N ALA A 205 9.79 5.71 -31.63
CA ALA A 205 11.21 5.78 -31.93
C ALA A 205 11.55 6.76 -33.07
N GLU A 206 10.76 6.74 -34.13
CA GLU A 206 10.95 7.59 -35.32
C GLU A 206 10.63 9.06 -35.04
N ARG A 207 9.60 9.36 -34.23
CA ARG A 207 9.30 10.75 -33.82
C ARG A 207 10.42 11.38 -33.01
N ALA A 208 10.91 10.67 -31.99
CA ALA A 208 11.93 11.18 -31.07
C ALA A 208 13.36 11.11 -31.66
N GLY A 209 13.57 10.35 -32.74
CA GLY A 209 14.88 10.22 -33.38
C GLY A 209 15.89 9.37 -32.61
N TYR A 210 15.45 8.35 -31.86
CA TYR A 210 16.36 7.49 -31.09
C TYR A 210 17.23 6.60 -31.99
N ASP A 211 18.50 6.41 -31.64
CA ASP A 211 19.40 5.42 -32.23
C ASP A 211 18.96 3.96 -31.93
N GLY A 212 18.17 3.77 -30.89
CA GLY A 212 17.61 2.47 -30.51
C GLY A 212 16.46 2.57 -29.50
N LEU A 213 15.67 1.51 -29.40
CA LEU A 213 14.75 1.30 -28.27
C LEU A 213 15.23 0.17 -27.36
N LEU A 214 15.23 0.43 -26.06
CA LEU A 214 15.53 -0.53 -25.00
C LEU A 214 14.27 -0.80 -24.18
N PHE A 215 13.99 -2.08 -23.92
CA PHE A 215 12.78 -2.50 -23.24
C PHE A 215 13.02 -3.13 -21.86
N HIS A 216 12.27 -2.68 -20.84
CA HIS A 216 12.07 -3.46 -19.61
C HIS A 216 10.84 -4.38 -19.73
N THR A 217 10.85 -5.48 -18.98
CA THR A 217 9.88 -6.59 -19.09
C THR A 217 9.07 -6.86 -17.82
N TYR A 218 9.32 -6.10 -16.74
CA TYR A 218 8.42 -6.02 -15.58
C TYR A 218 7.27 -5.02 -15.83
N ALA A 219 6.23 -5.09 -15.00
CA ALA A 219 5.16 -4.10 -14.89
C ALA A 219 4.97 -3.69 -13.42
N GLU A 220 4.50 -2.47 -13.19
CA GLU A 220 4.46 -1.83 -11.86
C GLU A 220 3.12 -2.02 -11.12
N GLU A 221 2.43 -3.14 -11.40
CA GLU A 221 1.05 -3.39 -10.95
C GLU A 221 0.88 -4.51 -9.91
N PHE A 222 -0.13 -4.33 -9.04
CA PHE A 222 -0.37 -5.16 -7.85
C PHE A 222 -1.45 -6.24 -8.08
N HIS A 223 -1.71 -6.65 -9.33
CA HIS A 223 -2.91 -7.44 -9.67
C HIS A 223 -2.73 -8.96 -9.74
N ALA A 224 -1.54 -9.47 -10.10
CA ALA A 224 -1.31 -10.91 -10.24
C ALA A 224 -0.87 -11.57 -8.94
N ARG A 225 -1.51 -12.69 -8.56
CA ARG A 225 -1.24 -13.39 -7.29
C ARG A 225 -0.08 -14.38 -7.40
N PHE A 226 0.10 -14.99 -8.56
CA PHE A 226 1.18 -15.93 -8.89
C PHE A 226 1.48 -15.93 -10.41
N ASP A 227 2.71 -16.27 -10.80
CA ASP A 227 3.23 -16.12 -12.18
C ASP A 227 2.36 -16.79 -13.27
N ASP A 228 1.70 -17.91 -12.96
CA ASP A 228 0.88 -18.69 -13.90
C ASP A 228 -0.65 -18.45 -13.75
N GLU A 229 -1.07 -17.32 -13.18
CA GLU A 229 -2.49 -17.00 -13.00
C GLU A 229 -3.20 -16.64 -14.31
N PHE A 230 -2.51 -15.98 -15.24
CA PHE A 230 -3.05 -15.42 -16.47
C PHE A 230 -2.32 -15.92 -17.71
N GLY A 231 -3.03 -15.97 -18.84
CA GLY A 231 -2.50 -16.38 -20.15
C GLY A 231 -3.45 -17.26 -20.97
N PHE A 232 -4.69 -17.46 -20.53
CA PHE A 232 -5.61 -18.46 -21.08
C PHE A 232 -6.56 -17.92 -22.16
N ASN A 233 -6.10 -16.93 -22.95
CA ASN A 233 -6.89 -16.37 -24.03
C ASN A 233 -7.21 -17.46 -25.09
N PRO A 234 -8.35 -17.39 -25.81
CA PRO A 234 -8.80 -18.49 -26.67
C PRO A 234 -7.77 -18.98 -27.69
N ALA A 235 -7.00 -18.07 -28.30
CA ALA A 235 -5.88 -18.43 -29.20
C ALA A 235 -4.78 -19.22 -28.48
N VAL A 236 -4.32 -18.77 -27.30
CA VAL A 236 -3.30 -19.48 -26.51
C VAL A 236 -3.75 -20.90 -26.16
N VAL A 237 -5.03 -21.08 -25.84
CA VAL A 237 -5.59 -22.40 -25.51
C VAL A 237 -5.78 -23.29 -26.74
N ALA A 238 -6.09 -22.72 -27.91
CA ALA A 238 -6.12 -23.46 -29.17
C ALA A 238 -4.72 -24.00 -29.51
N ASP A 239 -3.71 -23.14 -29.58
CA ASP A 239 -2.32 -23.50 -29.89
C ASP A 239 -1.73 -24.47 -28.84
N TYR A 240 -2.07 -24.30 -27.56
CA TYR A 240 -1.63 -25.23 -26.51
C TYR A 240 -2.25 -26.62 -26.69
N LYS A 241 -3.55 -26.68 -27.05
CA LYS A 241 -4.24 -27.94 -27.34
C LYS A 241 -3.70 -28.61 -28.60
N GLU A 242 -3.32 -27.85 -29.63
CA GLU A 242 -2.64 -28.39 -30.81
C GLU A 242 -1.26 -28.96 -30.46
N LEU A 243 -0.46 -28.20 -29.68
CA LEU A 243 0.89 -28.58 -29.26
C LEU A 243 0.94 -29.84 -28.36
N THR A 244 -0.07 -30.04 -27.51
CA THR A 244 -0.03 -31.04 -26.42
C THR A 244 -1.16 -32.07 -26.44
N GLY A 245 -2.19 -31.88 -27.26
CA GLY A 245 -3.46 -32.62 -27.18
C GLY A 245 -4.37 -32.22 -26.00
N ILE A 246 -3.86 -31.50 -24.99
CA ILE A 246 -4.56 -31.21 -23.74
C ILE A 246 -5.43 -29.96 -23.88
N ASN A 247 -6.74 -30.10 -23.70
CA ASN A 247 -7.65 -28.96 -23.54
C ASN A 247 -7.61 -28.44 -22.09
N VAL A 248 -6.94 -27.31 -21.84
CA VAL A 248 -6.82 -26.75 -20.47
C VAL A 248 -8.14 -26.21 -19.90
N PHE A 249 -9.20 -26.05 -20.69
CA PHE A 249 -10.55 -25.78 -20.19
C PHE A 249 -11.31 -27.05 -19.75
N ALA A 250 -10.78 -28.25 -19.99
CA ALA A 250 -11.33 -29.47 -19.42
C ALA A 250 -11.01 -29.54 -17.91
N ASN A 251 -12.05 -29.62 -17.08
CA ASN A 251 -11.94 -29.54 -15.62
C ASN A 251 -10.98 -30.59 -15.03
N ASP A 252 -10.32 -30.20 -13.94
CA ASP A 252 -9.35 -30.98 -13.14
C ASP A 252 -8.15 -31.59 -13.90
N THR A 253 -7.92 -31.24 -15.17
CA THR A 253 -6.61 -31.45 -15.80
C THR A 253 -5.55 -30.54 -15.16
N THR A 254 -4.45 -31.14 -14.71
CA THR A 254 -3.15 -30.46 -14.65
C THR A 254 -2.69 -30.17 -16.08
N TYR A 255 -2.02 -29.04 -16.27
CA TYR A 255 -1.41 -28.68 -17.55
C TYR A 255 0.08 -28.43 -17.34
N ASP A 256 0.87 -28.60 -18.40
CA ASP A 256 2.31 -28.36 -18.36
C ASP A 256 2.56 -26.83 -18.38
N ARG A 257 2.98 -26.31 -17.24
CA ARG A 257 3.29 -24.89 -17.03
C ARG A 257 4.55 -24.47 -17.78
N ASP A 258 5.44 -25.40 -18.08
CA ASP A 258 6.69 -25.12 -18.78
C ASP A 258 6.40 -25.10 -20.29
N ALA A 259 5.64 -26.07 -20.82
CA ALA A 259 5.13 -26.01 -22.19
C ALA A 259 4.25 -24.76 -22.43
N MET A 260 3.43 -24.35 -21.46
CA MET A 260 2.66 -23.10 -21.52
C MET A 260 3.57 -21.86 -21.52
N ALA A 261 4.62 -21.83 -20.68
CA ALA A 261 5.59 -20.74 -20.67
C ALA A 261 6.40 -20.65 -21.98
N HIS A 262 6.80 -21.80 -22.55
CA HIS A 262 7.45 -21.87 -23.86
C HIS A 262 6.51 -21.43 -24.98
N LEU A 263 5.24 -21.86 -24.98
CA LEU A 263 4.23 -21.41 -25.93
C LEU A 263 4.06 -19.89 -25.91
N ARG A 264 3.89 -19.31 -24.72
CA ARG A 264 3.81 -17.86 -24.54
C ARG A 264 5.11 -17.16 -24.96
N GLY A 265 6.25 -17.81 -24.72
CA GLY A 265 7.56 -17.38 -25.21
C GLY A 265 7.63 -17.29 -26.73
N ARG A 266 7.05 -18.24 -27.48
CA ARG A 266 6.99 -18.17 -28.96
C ARG A 266 6.30 -16.90 -29.45
N TYR A 267 5.26 -16.43 -28.77
CA TYR A 267 4.59 -15.16 -29.12
C TYR A 267 5.43 -13.92 -28.77
N LEU A 268 6.20 -13.95 -27.68
CA LEU A 268 7.17 -12.90 -27.38
C LEU A 268 8.30 -12.90 -28.42
N SER A 269 8.84 -14.06 -28.79
CA SER A 269 9.83 -14.20 -29.86
C SER A 269 9.32 -13.67 -31.19
N ALA A 270 8.04 -13.89 -31.51
CA ALA A 270 7.39 -13.28 -32.67
C ALA A 270 7.34 -11.74 -32.58
N LEU A 271 6.94 -11.18 -31.43
CA LEU A 271 6.95 -9.72 -31.21
C LEU A 271 8.37 -9.14 -31.33
N VAL A 272 9.37 -9.75 -30.69
CA VAL A 272 10.76 -9.27 -30.71
C VAL A 272 11.33 -9.29 -32.13
N ARG A 273 11.06 -10.35 -32.90
CA ARG A 273 11.43 -10.43 -34.32
C ARG A 273 10.73 -9.35 -35.15
N GLU A 274 9.41 -9.22 -35.03
CA GLU A 274 8.59 -8.29 -35.81
C GLU A 274 8.95 -6.82 -35.50
N LEU A 275 9.21 -6.52 -34.22
CA LEU A 275 9.69 -5.21 -33.76
C LEU A 275 11.12 -4.92 -34.22
N GLY A 276 12.04 -5.89 -34.08
CA GLY A 276 13.43 -5.76 -34.53
C GLY A 276 13.50 -5.47 -36.03
N GLN A 277 12.80 -6.27 -36.84
CA GLN A 277 12.69 -6.05 -38.30
C GLN A 277 12.18 -4.64 -38.65
N ALA A 278 11.15 -4.16 -37.97
CA ALA A 278 10.56 -2.85 -38.25
C ALA A 278 11.43 -1.66 -37.78
N LEU A 279 12.18 -1.81 -36.68
CA LEU A 279 13.15 -0.81 -36.22
C LEU A 279 14.41 -0.80 -37.11
N HIS A 280 14.96 -1.97 -37.42
CA HIS A 280 16.14 -2.11 -38.29
C HIS A 280 15.89 -1.59 -39.70
N ALA A 281 14.68 -1.73 -40.23
CA ALA A 281 14.27 -1.13 -41.51
C ALA A 281 14.32 0.42 -41.52
N LYS A 282 14.29 1.05 -40.34
CA LYS A 282 14.47 2.50 -40.12
C LYS A 282 15.88 2.87 -39.64
N GLY A 283 16.79 1.90 -39.52
CA GLY A 283 18.14 2.08 -38.97
C GLY A 283 18.21 2.14 -37.44
N ILE A 284 17.09 1.92 -36.75
CA ILE A 284 16.97 2.01 -35.28
C ILE A 284 17.27 0.63 -34.67
N LYS A 285 18.04 0.59 -33.58
CA LYS A 285 18.40 -0.65 -32.88
C LYS A 285 17.31 -1.14 -31.92
N LEU A 286 17.32 -2.45 -31.60
CA LEU A 286 16.46 -3.04 -30.57
C LEU A 286 17.30 -3.60 -29.41
N GLY A 287 16.88 -3.32 -28.18
CA GLY A 287 17.54 -3.75 -26.96
C GLY A 287 16.55 -4.31 -25.93
N LEU A 288 17.00 -5.26 -25.11
CA LEU A 288 16.19 -5.90 -24.09
C LEU A 288 16.90 -5.93 -22.73
N MET A 289 16.21 -5.50 -21.68
CA MET A 289 16.67 -5.70 -20.31
C MET A 289 16.26 -7.09 -19.79
N LEU A 290 17.23 -7.80 -19.25
CA LEU A 290 17.05 -9.14 -18.65
C LEU A 290 16.82 -9.04 -17.13
N ASP A 291 16.24 -10.09 -16.55
CA ASP A 291 16.15 -10.27 -15.10
C ASP A 291 17.55 -10.52 -14.49
N SER A 292 17.80 -9.96 -13.31
CA SER A 292 19.12 -10.01 -12.68
C SER A 292 19.56 -11.41 -12.27
N VAL A 293 18.61 -12.33 -12.00
CA VAL A 293 18.89 -13.70 -11.51
C VAL A 293 18.39 -14.77 -12.48
N THR A 294 17.34 -14.49 -13.25
CA THR A 294 16.58 -15.47 -14.03
C THR A 294 16.27 -14.97 -15.45
N PRO A 295 17.30 -14.73 -16.30
CA PRO A 295 17.17 -14.03 -17.59
C PRO A 295 16.24 -14.69 -18.61
N TRP A 296 15.86 -15.95 -18.38
CA TRP A 296 14.92 -16.74 -19.18
C TRP A 296 13.44 -16.36 -18.99
N TYR A 297 13.13 -15.45 -18.06
CA TYR A 297 11.77 -15.00 -17.77
C TYR A 297 11.70 -13.46 -17.78
N PRO A 298 10.50 -12.87 -17.89
CA PRO A 298 10.31 -11.45 -17.61
C PRO A 298 10.87 -11.06 -16.24
N GLN A 299 11.38 -9.83 -16.18
CA GLN A 299 11.90 -9.22 -14.96
C GLN A 299 10.85 -9.19 -13.86
N LYS A 300 11.30 -9.35 -12.61
CA LYS A 300 10.53 -8.87 -11.45
C LYS A 300 10.74 -7.37 -11.26
N TRP A 301 9.69 -6.66 -10.86
CA TRP A 301 9.86 -5.32 -10.26
C TRP A 301 10.57 -5.47 -8.91
N GLY A 302 11.42 -4.51 -8.52
CA GLY A 302 12.32 -4.64 -7.35
C GLY A 302 11.64 -4.77 -5.98
N LEU A 303 10.30 -4.78 -5.93
CA LEU A 303 9.47 -4.95 -4.74
C LEU A 303 8.67 -6.28 -4.75
N GLN A 304 8.87 -7.16 -5.75
CA GLN A 304 8.02 -8.32 -6.03
C GLN A 304 8.76 -9.66 -5.96
N ASP A 305 8.09 -10.68 -5.41
CA ASP A 305 8.47 -12.10 -5.57
C ASP A 305 7.82 -12.80 -6.77
N THR A 306 6.71 -12.25 -7.26
CA THR A 306 5.85 -12.77 -8.33
C THR A 306 6.07 -11.99 -9.62
N ARG A 307 6.07 -12.65 -10.78
CA ARG A 307 6.09 -11.94 -12.08
C ARG A 307 4.70 -11.47 -12.44
N VAL A 308 4.42 -10.18 -12.22
CA VAL A 308 3.11 -9.59 -12.52
C VAL A 308 2.83 -9.38 -14.01
N THR A 309 3.82 -9.64 -14.88
CA THR A 309 3.66 -9.80 -16.33
C THR A 309 3.41 -11.26 -16.75
N GLY A 310 3.46 -12.19 -15.80
CA GLY A 310 3.17 -13.61 -15.96
C GLY A 310 4.33 -14.45 -16.50
N ARG A 311 4.20 -15.78 -16.39
CA ARG A 311 5.22 -16.72 -16.82
C ARG A 311 5.20 -16.93 -18.34
N LEU A 312 6.31 -16.58 -18.97
CA LEU A 312 6.64 -16.88 -20.37
C LEU A 312 8.16 -16.96 -20.51
N ILE A 313 8.66 -17.60 -21.56
CA ILE A 313 10.10 -17.70 -21.81
C ILE A 313 10.59 -16.48 -22.62
N VAL A 314 11.70 -15.90 -22.19
CA VAL A 314 12.48 -14.88 -22.90
C VAL A 314 13.70 -15.57 -23.51
N ASP A 315 13.65 -15.87 -24.81
CA ASP A 315 14.76 -16.56 -25.51
C ASP A 315 15.81 -15.55 -26.01
N TRP A 316 16.48 -14.90 -25.06
CA TRP A 316 17.55 -13.92 -25.34
C TRP A 316 18.72 -14.52 -26.14
N GLN A 317 18.92 -15.84 -26.10
CA GLN A 317 19.91 -16.53 -26.92
C GLN A 317 19.48 -16.61 -28.39
N GLN A 318 18.21 -16.93 -28.68
CA GLN A 318 17.67 -16.79 -30.03
C GLN A 318 17.75 -15.33 -30.50
N TYR A 319 17.33 -14.37 -29.68
CA TYR A 319 17.22 -12.97 -30.11
C TYR A 319 18.59 -12.36 -30.50
N ALA A 320 19.65 -12.74 -29.80
CA ALA A 320 21.02 -12.37 -30.15
C ALA A 320 21.57 -13.16 -31.36
N ARG A 321 21.22 -14.44 -31.52
CA ARG A 321 21.75 -15.33 -32.58
C ARG A 321 21.15 -15.00 -33.94
N GLU A 322 19.85 -14.75 -33.99
CA GLU A 322 19.12 -14.38 -35.20
C GLU A 322 19.24 -12.87 -35.53
N GLY A 323 20.00 -12.11 -34.71
CA GLY A 323 20.26 -10.68 -34.92
C GLY A 323 19.06 -9.76 -34.67
N TRP A 324 18.01 -10.22 -33.97
CA TRP A 324 16.82 -9.40 -33.70
C TRP A 324 17.05 -8.35 -32.62
N VAL A 325 18.02 -8.57 -31.73
CA VAL A 325 18.36 -7.68 -30.61
C VAL A 325 19.85 -7.33 -30.67
N ASP A 326 20.13 -6.03 -30.76
CA ASP A 326 21.46 -5.43 -30.77
C ASP A 326 22.10 -5.30 -29.38
N LEU A 327 21.29 -5.24 -28.31
CA LEU A 327 21.75 -4.94 -26.96
C LEU A 327 21.02 -5.74 -25.88
N LEU A 328 21.77 -6.37 -24.98
CA LEU A 328 21.26 -7.04 -23.78
C LEU A 328 21.83 -6.38 -22.51
N TRP A 329 20.97 -5.81 -21.68
CA TRP A 329 21.36 -5.25 -20.38
C TRP A 329 20.82 -6.13 -19.23
N VAL A 330 21.71 -6.69 -18.41
CA VAL A 330 21.31 -7.37 -17.16
C VAL A 330 20.98 -6.32 -16.09
N ASN A 331 19.70 -6.26 -15.68
CA ASN A 331 19.19 -5.25 -14.75
C ASN A 331 19.64 -5.49 -13.30
N TYR A 332 19.47 -4.51 -12.41
CA TYR A 332 20.11 -4.44 -11.09
C TYR A 332 19.26 -4.87 -9.89
N ASN A 333 18.06 -5.41 -10.09
CA ASN A 333 17.11 -5.83 -9.03
C ASN A 333 17.56 -7.06 -8.20
N GLY A 334 18.86 -7.39 -8.18
CA GLY A 334 19.44 -8.55 -7.53
C GLY A 334 20.92 -8.77 -7.92
N PRO A 335 21.54 -9.89 -7.52
CA PRO A 335 22.93 -10.20 -7.84
C PRO A 335 23.13 -10.46 -9.34
N GLN A 336 23.83 -9.56 -10.04
CA GLN A 336 23.95 -9.56 -11.51
C GLN A 336 25.04 -10.49 -12.07
N HIS A 337 26.13 -10.72 -11.33
CA HIS A 337 27.39 -11.20 -11.90
C HIS A 337 27.34 -12.62 -12.48
N GLU A 338 26.57 -13.54 -11.88
CA GLU A 338 26.40 -14.90 -12.39
C GLU A 338 25.59 -14.90 -13.70
N THR A 339 24.51 -14.11 -13.72
CA THR A 339 23.70 -13.89 -14.93
C THR A 339 24.54 -13.27 -16.06
N VAL A 340 25.42 -12.31 -15.78
CA VAL A 340 26.32 -11.73 -16.79
C VAL A 340 27.31 -12.77 -17.32
N ASN A 341 27.90 -13.63 -16.47
CA ASN A 341 28.73 -14.74 -16.95
C ASN A 341 27.94 -15.70 -17.87
N ASN A 342 26.69 -16.02 -17.51
CA ASN A 342 25.82 -16.87 -18.32
C ASN A 342 25.45 -16.22 -19.67
N VAL A 343 25.23 -14.90 -19.70
CA VAL A 343 24.94 -14.14 -20.93
C VAL A 343 26.19 -14.04 -21.82
N ILE A 344 27.38 -13.76 -21.26
CA ILE A 344 28.66 -13.80 -21.99
C ILE A 344 28.85 -15.18 -22.66
N ALA A 345 28.60 -16.26 -21.93
CA ALA A 345 28.73 -17.62 -22.48
C ALA A 345 27.70 -17.90 -23.59
N GLY A 346 26.45 -17.49 -23.41
CA GLY A 346 25.37 -17.68 -24.39
C GLY A 346 25.42 -16.78 -25.62
N THR A 347 26.19 -15.69 -25.59
CA THR A 347 26.34 -14.73 -26.70
C THR A 347 27.74 -14.69 -27.32
N LYS A 348 28.64 -15.60 -26.92
CA LYS A 348 30.04 -15.60 -27.35
C LYS A 348 30.19 -15.63 -28.88
N GLY A 349 30.67 -14.53 -29.44
CA GLY A 349 30.89 -14.37 -30.88
C GLY A 349 29.68 -13.89 -31.69
N LEU A 350 28.56 -13.57 -31.03
CA LEU A 350 27.39 -12.95 -31.65
C LEU A 350 27.53 -11.42 -31.68
N PRO A 351 26.93 -10.71 -32.65
CA PRO A 351 27.06 -9.26 -32.82
C PRO A 351 26.12 -8.46 -31.88
N VAL A 352 26.10 -8.80 -30.59
CA VAL A 352 25.25 -8.17 -29.57
C VAL A 352 26.09 -7.44 -28.52
N GLN A 353 25.69 -6.21 -28.18
CA GLN A 353 26.31 -5.43 -27.10
C GLN A 353 25.78 -5.90 -25.75
N LEU A 354 26.67 -6.14 -24.79
CA LEU A 354 26.30 -6.52 -23.42
C LEU A 354 26.48 -5.32 -22.49
N MET A 355 25.54 -5.08 -21.59
CA MET A 355 25.67 -4.04 -20.56
C MET A 355 25.30 -4.53 -19.16
N MET A 356 25.98 -3.98 -18.14
CA MET A 356 25.67 -4.19 -16.72
C MET A 356 25.70 -2.85 -15.97
N MET A 357 24.81 -2.68 -14.98
CA MET A 357 24.79 -1.45 -14.19
C MET A 357 25.83 -1.51 -13.06
N HIS A 358 26.83 -0.62 -13.12
CA HIS A 358 27.95 -0.58 -12.17
C HIS A 358 28.55 0.84 -12.11
N SER A 359 28.82 1.33 -10.89
CA SER A 359 29.22 2.73 -10.65
C SER A 359 30.73 2.98 -10.82
N ASP A 360 31.57 2.22 -10.11
CA ASP A 360 33.04 2.27 -10.24
C ASP A 360 33.55 1.26 -11.29
N GLN A 361 34.86 1.03 -11.35
CA GLN A 361 35.51 -0.04 -12.10
C GLN A 361 35.17 -1.41 -11.51
N TYR A 362 35.17 -2.47 -12.32
CA TYR A 362 34.91 -3.82 -11.81
C TYR A 362 35.99 -4.28 -10.81
N PRO A 363 35.61 -4.95 -9.70
CA PRO A 363 36.57 -5.60 -8.80
C PRO A 363 37.43 -6.63 -9.55
N ALA A 364 38.60 -7.00 -9.00
CA ALA A 364 39.52 -7.95 -9.65
C ALA A 364 38.86 -9.28 -10.07
N ALA A 365 37.89 -9.77 -9.30
CA ALA A 365 37.12 -10.98 -9.60
C ALA A 365 36.17 -10.88 -10.82
N TYR A 366 35.96 -9.67 -11.37
CA TYR A 366 35.04 -9.38 -12.47
C TYR A 366 35.67 -8.53 -13.59
N GLN A 367 36.99 -8.29 -13.55
CA GLN A 367 37.71 -7.53 -14.59
C GLN A 367 37.60 -8.18 -15.98
N HIS A 368 37.37 -9.51 -16.06
CA HIS A 368 37.15 -10.21 -17.33
C HIS A 368 35.89 -9.76 -18.07
N PHE A 369 34.92 -9.13 -17.41
CA PHE A 369 33.76 -8.54 -18.07
C PHE A 369 34.15 -7.51 -19.14
N ARG A 370 35.24 -6.75 -18.93
CA ARG A 370 35.78 -5.82 -19.94
C ARG A 370 36.39 -6.55 -21.14
N THR A 371 37.16 -7.61 -20.91
CA THR A 371 37.69 -8.46 -22.00
C THR A 371 36.61 -9.26 -22.74
N CYS A 372 35.39 -9.30 -22.20
CA CYS A 372 34.20 -9.89 -22.81
C CYS A 372 33.21 -8.84 -23.37
N ASN A 373 33.63 -7.57 -23.50
CA ASN A 373 32.82 -6.46 -24.03
C ASN A 373 31.48 -6.24 -23.29
N VAL A 374 31.47 -6.40 -21.96
CA VAL A 374 30.35 -5.95 -21.11
C VAL A 374 30.57 -4.50 -20.70
N ASP A 375 29.92 -3.60 -21.43
CA ASP A 375 29.99 -2.17 -21.21
C ASP A 375 29.25 -1.74 -19.93
N ARG A 376 29.69 -0.62 -19.36
CA ARG A 376 29.25 -0.16 -18.04
C ARG A 376 28.13 0.87 -18.13
N LEU A 377 27.09 0.69 -17.32
CA LEU A 377 25.98 1.64 -17.21
C LEU A 377 25.96 2.34 -15.84
N ILE A 378 25.83 3.67 -15.86
CA ILE A 378 25.68 4.53 -14.67
C ILE A 378 24.24 5.06 -14.62
N PRO A 379 23.46 4.86 -13.54
CA PRO A 379 22.14 5.48 -13.39
C PRO A 379 22.26 6.92 -12.85
N SER A 380 21.43 7.80 -13.39
CA SER A 380 21.32 9.22 -13.03
C SER A 380 20.01 9.58 -12.33
N GLY A 381 19.21 8.59 -11.93
CA GLY A 381 18.00 8.80 -11.11
C GLY A 381 18.28 9.34 -9.70
N TYR A 382 19.56 9.42 -9.31
CA TYR A 382 20.05 9.97 -8.05
C TYR A 382 20.99 11.16 -8.28
N ASP A 383 21.15 11.97 -7.25
CA ASP A 383 21.93 13.22 -7.23
C ASP A 383 23.44 13.03 -7.51
N HIS A 384 23.89 11.78 -7.60
CA HIS A 384 25.25 11.36 -7.99
C HIS A 384 25.82 12.00 -9.27
N MET A 385 25.01 12.41 -10.26
CA MET A 385 25.55 13.09 -11.45
C MET A 385 25.93 14.56 -11.18
N GLN A 386 25.30 15.19 -10.19
CA GLN A 386 25.60 16.55 -9.76
C GLN A 386 26.69 16.59 -8.68
N TRP A 387 26.76 15.57 -7.81
CA TRP A 387 27.69 15.53 -6.66
C TRP A 387 28.85 14.53 -6.78
N GLY A 388 28.89 13.70 -7.83
CA GLY A 388 29.75 12.52 -7.94
C GLY A 388 31.23 12.80 -8.22
N TYR A 389 31.75 12.26 -9.33
CA TYR A 389 33.16 12.38 -9.68
C TYR A 389 33.49 13.73 -10.29
N LEU A 390 33.46 14.76 -9.45
CA LEU A 390 34.08 16.05 -9.74
C LEU A 390 35.47 16.06 -9.07
N GLU A 391 36.52 16.34 -9.83
CA GLU A 391 37.90 16.41 -9.33
C GLU A 391 38.07 17.59 -8.36
N ARG A 392 39.15 17.62 -7.57
CA ARG A 392 39.39 18.72 -6.63
C ARG A 392 39.86 19.97 -7.40
N GLN A 393 39.27 21.12 -7.10
CA GLN A 393 39.54 22.40 -7.78
C GLN A 393 39.92 23.51 -6.78
N PRO A 394 40.74 24.50 -7.17
CA PRO A 394 41.03 25.68 -6.35
C PRO A 394 39.79 26.57 -6.22
N ALA A 395 39.68 27.37 -5.15
CA ALA A 395 38.46 28.11 -4.82
C ALA A 395 38.07 29.15 -5.89
N GLU A 396 39.07 29.73 -6.54
CA GLU A 396 38.98 30.69 -7.65
C GLU A 396 38.21 30.11 -8.84
N ALA A 397 38.26 28.79 -9.04
CA ALA A 397 37.54 28.10 -10.11
C ALA A 397 36.01 28.20 -9.98
N LEU A 398 35.46 28.67 -8.85
CA LEU A 398 34.05 29.03 -8.71
C LEU A 398 33.65 30.26 -9.55
N THR A 399 34.60 31.10 -9.97
CA THR A 399 34.34 32.24 -10.86
C THR A 399 34.63 31.89 -12.30
N ASP A 400 35.86 31.42 -12.58
CA ASP A 400 36.38 31.31 -13.95
C ASP A 400 36.47 29.88 -14.50
N GLY A 401 36.15 28.87 -13.68
CA GLY A 401 36.14 27.45 -14.08
C GLY A 401 34.92 27.06 -14.91
N ASP A 402 34.97 25.90 -15.55
CA ASP A 402 33.83 25.33 -16.29
C ASP A 402 32.70 24.82 -15.36
N LEU A 403 31.63 24.27 -15.95
CA LEU A 403 30.49 23.73 -15.18
C LEU A 403 30.92 22.68 -14.14
N ALA A 404 31.81 21.74 -14.51
CA ALA A 404 32.27 20.71 -13.59
C ALA A 404 33.15 21.30 -12.48
N ALA A 405 33.99 22.29 -12.80
CA ALA A 405 34.86 22.96 -11.84
C ALA A 405 34.09 23.83 -10.84
N ARG A 406 33.08 24.59 -11.27
CA ARG A 406 32.23 25.39 -10.35
C ARG A 406 31.45 24.50 -9.39
N LEU A 407 30.92 23.38 -9.87
CA LEU A 407 30.28 22.37 -9.02
C LEU A 407 31.29 21.68 -8.08
N ALA A 408 32.54 21.46 -8.52
CA ALA A 408 33.58 20.90 -7.65
C ALA A 408 33.90 21.81 -6.45
N VAL A 409 34.01 23.13 -6.65
CA VAL A 409 34.26 24.07 -5.55
C VAL A 409 33.05 24.14 -4.60
N LEU A 410 31.83 24.20 -5.13
CA LEU A 410 30.63 24.23 -4.29
C LEU A 410 30.43 22.93 -3.50
N ARG A 411 30.74 21.75 -4.06
CA ARG A 411 30.79 20.49 -3.31
C ARG A 411 31.85 20.55 -2.21
N GLN A 412 33.07 21.00 -2.52
CA GLN A 412 34.13 21.14 -1.52
C GLN A 412 33.72 22.08 -0.37
N MET A 413 33.05 23.20 -0.66
CA MET A 413 32.53 24.10 0.37
C MET A 413 31.44 23.44 1.23
N LYS A 414 30.47 22.74 0.60
CA LYS A 414 29.45 21.97 1.34
C LYS A 414 30.08 20.94 2.28
N ASP A 415 31.05 20.17 1.78
CA ASP A 415 31.65 19.04 2.48
C ASP A 415 32.82 19.44 3.41
N GLY A 416 33.19 20.73 3.47
CA GLY A 416 34.24 21.28 4.35
C GLY A 416 35.67 21.12 3.82
N GLU A 417 35.85 20.62 2.59
CA GLU A 417 37.14 20.47 1.91
C GLU A 417 37.71 21.83 1.40
N THR A 418 36.91 22.89 1.38
CA THR A 418 37.30 24.28 1.05
C THR A 418 36.54 25.24 1.98
N PRO A 419 37.16 26.33 2.48
CA PRO A 419 36.47 27.31 3.32
C PRO A 419 35.23 27.90 2.64
N PHE A 420 34.17 28.12 3.41
CA PHE A 420 32.94 28.73 2.92
C PHE A 420 33.10 30.24 2.71
N ASP A 421 33.14 30.68 1.45
CA ASP A 421 33.00 32.09 1.06
C ASP A 421 31.54 32.39 0.73
N VAL A 422 30.83 33.00 1.69
CA VAL A 422 29.44 33.40 1.51
C VAL A 422 29.24 34.38 0.36
N ALA A 423 30.19 35.28 0.10
CA ALA A 423 30.07 36.26 -0.98
C ALA A 423 30.23 35.60 -2.36
N ALA A 424 31.15 34.65 -2.51
CA ALA A 424 31.28 33.86 -3.74
C ALA A 424 30.07 32.95 -3.97
N VAL A 425 29.58 32.26 -2.93
CA VAL A 425 28.39 31.40 -3.05
C VAL A 425 27.14 32.23 -3.35
N CYS A 426 26.98 33.41 -2.76
CA CYS A 426 25.88 34.33 -3.09
C CYS A 426 25.96 34.86 -4.54
N ARG A 427 27.16 35.01 -5.13
CA ARG A 427 27.29 35.25 -6.59
C ARG A 427 26.88 34.01 -7.39
N ALA A 428 27.29 32.81 -6.97
CA ALA A 428 26.96 31.56 -7.65
C ALA A 428 25.45 31.21 -7.64
N THR A 429 24.65 31.76 -6.72
CA THR A 429 23.17 31.69 -6.80
C THR A 429 22.58 32.42 -8.02
N ARG A 430 23.39 33.15 -8.80
CA ARG A 430 23.00 33.90 -10.01
C ARG A 430 23.78 33.46 -11.26
N ASP A 431 24.45 32.31 -11.20
CA ASP A 431 25.15 31.71 -12.34
C ASP A 431 24.19 31.43 -13.51
N LEU A 432 24.67 31.50 -14.75
CA LEU A 432 23.90 31.10 -15.93
C LEU A 432 23.44 29.62 -15.85
N ARG A 433 24.27 28.76 -15.25
CA ARG A 433 24.08 27.31 -15.15
C ARG A 433 23.14 26.92 -14.02
N VAL A 434 22.09 26.17 -14.36
CA VAL A 434 21.02 25.73 -13.45
C VAL A 434 21.57 24.88 -12.31
N TYR A 435 22.53 24.00 -12.62
CA TYR A 435 23.14 23.11 -11.64
C TYR A 435 24.00 23.87 -10.62
N VAL A 436 24.66 24.96 -11.05
CA VAL A 436 25.49 25.81 -10.17
C VAL A 436 24.61 26.61 -9.22
N ARG A 437 23.52 27.23 -9.72
CA ARG A 437 22.55 27.95 -8.85
C ARG A 437 21.95 27.02 -7.79
N ARG A 438 21.53 25.81 -8.19
CA ARG A 438 21.04 24.77 -7.25
C ARG A 438 22.08 24.38 -6.20
N MET A 439 23.32 24.12 -6.63
CA MET A 439 24.36 23.69 -5.71
C MET A 439 24.75 24.80 -4.73
N ALA A 440 24.82 26.06 -5.18
CA ALA A 440 25.08 27.21 -4.34
C ALA A 440 24.01 27.37 -3.25
N LEU A 441 22.72 27.20 -3.59
CA LEU A 441 21.63 27.25 -2.63
C LEU A 441 21.70 26.13 -1.57
N GLU A 442 22.16 24.93 -1.93
CA GLU A 442 22.40 23.89 -0.90
C GLU A 442 23.60 24.23 -0.01
N VAL A 443 24.65 24.85 -0.52
CA VAL A 443 25.78 25.35 0.30
C VAL A 443 25.29 26.43 1.28
N LEU A 444 24.51 27.41 0.83
CA LEU A 444 23.89 28.41 1.71
C LEU A 444 22.96 27.76 2.74
N GLY A 445 22.19 26.74 2.34
CA GLY A 445 21.34 25.98 3.25
C GLY A 445 22.12 25.18 4.31
N VAL A 446 23.40 24.87 4.11
CA VAL A 446 24.23 24.13 5.08
C VAL A 446 25.05 25.07 5.96
N HIS A 447 25.66 26.11 5.40
CA HIS A 447 26.62 26.98 6.11
C HIS A 447 26.16 28.44 6.30
N GLY A 448 25.09 28.86 5.64
CA GLY A 448 24.58 30.24 5.64
C GLY A 448 23.64 30.60 6.79
N ALA A 449 23.63 29.83 7.88
CA ALA A 449 22.86 30.18 9.07
C ALA A 449 23.35 31.52 9.67
N ASP A 450 22.41 32.29 10.24
CA ASP A 450 22.64 33.61 10.85
C ASP A 450 23.30 34.67 9.92
N ASN A 451 23.37 34.41 8.61
CA ASN A 451 23.97 35.31 7.63
C ASN A 451 22.91 35.98 6.74
N ALA A 452 22.86 37.33 6.78
CA ALA A 452 21.85 38.10 6.06
C ALA A 452 21.98 38.05 4.53
N ASP A 453 23.21 37.99 3.98
CA ASP A 453 23.44 37.89 2.53
C ASP A 453 23.03 36.51 2.01
N ALA A 454 23.34 35.45 2.75
CA ALA A 454 22.91 34.08 2.45
C ALA A 454 21.38 33.96 2.44
N LEU A 455 20.71 34.55 3.43
CA LEU A 455 19.25 34.61 3.49
C LEU A 455 18.67 35.38 2.30
N ALA A 456 19.17 36.59 2.02
CA ALA A 456 18.69 37.42 0.91
C ALA A 456 18.94 36.77 -0.47
N ALA A 457 20.05 36.06 -0.66
CA ALA A 457 20.34 35.31 -1.88
C ALA A 457 19.39 34.11 -2.05
N ALA A 458 19.09 33.38 -0.97
CA ALA A 458 18.12 32.28 -1.00
C ALA A 458 16.68 32.75 -1.21
N GLU A 459 16.29 33.90 -0.64
CA GLU A 459 14.96 34.51 -0.87
C GLU A 459 14.81 35.04 -2.30
N ALA A 460 15.84 35.68 -2.86
CA ALA A 460 15.83 36.12 -4.26
C ALA A 460 15.65 34.95 -5.24
N ALA A 461 16.26 33.80 -4.95
CA ALA A 461 16.15 32.59 -5.77
C ALA A 461 14.75 31.94 -5.80
N LEU A 462 13.81 32.36 -4.94
CA LEU A 462 12.39 32.01 -5.10
C LEU A 462 11.78 32.59 -6.38
N SER A 463 12.37 33.65 -6.94
CA SER A 463 11.90 34.27 -8.18
C SER A 463 12.53 33.70 -9.46
N ASP A 464 13.50 32.78 -9.35
CA ASP A 464 14.25 32.22 -10.48
C ASP A 464 13.33 31.63 -11.56
N PRO A 465 13.60 31.82 -12.87
CA PRO A 465 12.83 31.20 -13.93
C PRO A 465 12.83 29.66 -13.85
N GLU A 466 13.94 29.06 -13.43
CA GLU A 466 14.12 27.61 -13.39
C GLU A 466 13.43 27.01 -12.16
N ASN A 467 12.42 26.17 -12.41
CA ASN A 467 11.75 25.40 -11.38
C ASN A 467 12.71 24.65 -10.42
N PRO A 468 13.76 23.94 -10.89
CA PRO A 468 14.60 23.17 -9.99
C PRO A 468 15.56 24.05 -9.16
N VAL A 469 15.69 25.36 -9.47
CA VAL A 469 16.35 26.34 -8.61
C VAL A 469 15.40 26.80 -7.49
N ARG A 470 14.13 27.08 -7.81
CA ARG A 470 13.10 27.43 -6.80
C ARG A 470 12.92 26.33 -5.75
N THR A 471 13.00 25.04 -6.12
CA THR A 471 12.94 23.93 -5.15
C THR A 471 14.13 23.92 -4.18
N TYR A 472 15.32 24.33 -4.64
CA TYR A 472 16.51 24.44 -3.80
C TYR A 472 16.52 25.71 -2.94
N ALA A 473 15.92 26.81 -3.41
CA ALA A 473 15.67 28.01 -2.61
C ALA A 473 14.77 27.69 -1.40
N VAL A 474 13.65 27.00 -1.63
CA VAL A 474 12.77 26.47 -0.56
C VAL A 474 13.56 25.60 0.44
N ARG A 475 14.40 24.69 -0.05
CA ARG A 475 15.22 23.80 0.78
C ARG A 475 16.27 24.53 1.62
N ALA A 476 16.84 25.63 1.11
CA ALA A 476 17.74 26.49 1.87
C ALA A 476 16.97 27.26 2.96
N LEU A 477 15.89 27.93 2.58
CA LEU A 477 15.09 28.80 3.46
C LEU A 477 14.39 28.05 4.60
N VAL A 478 14.05 26.77 4.45
CA VAL A 478 13.54 25.95 5.56
C VAL A 478 14.63 25.61 6.60
N LYS A 479 15.92 25.67 6.22
CA LYS A 479 17.06 25.47 7.14
C LYS A 479 17.52 26.77 7.81
N ILE A 480 17.63 27.87 7.05
CA ILE A 480 18.22 29.14 7.52
C ILE A 480 17.22 30.30 7.68
N GLY A 481 15.97 30.16 7.21
CA GLY A 481 15.01 31.24 7.06
C GLY A 481 13.97 31.36 8.18
N THR A 482 13.37 32.54 8.28
CA THR A 482 12.44 32.92 9.35
C THR A 482 11.00 32.52 9.03
N THR A 483 10.03 32.96 9.85
CA THR A 483 8.59 32.93 9.55
C THR A 483 8.27 33.67 8.25
N GLU A 484 8.87 34.85 8.03
CA GLU A 484 8.68 35.67 6.82
C GLU A 484 9.18 34.94 5.55
N SER A 485 10.27 34.18 5.66
CA SER A 485 10.78 33.36 4.55
C SER A 485 9.81 32.24 4.16
N ILE A 486 8.98 31.74 5.08
CA ILE A 486 7.90 30.79 4.74
C ILE A 486 6.76 31.49 4.01
N ASP A 487 6.41 32.72 4.41
CA ASP A 487 5.37 33.50 3.73
C ASP A 487 5.79 33.91 2.30
N LYS A 488 7.09 34.13 2.08
CA LYS A 488 7.70 34.27 0.73
C LYS A 488 7.63 32.97 -0.08
N ILE A 489 7.83 31.79 0.54
CA ILE A 489 7.63 30.48 -0.12
C ILE A 489 6.16 30.29 -0.54
N TYR A 490 5.20 30.69 0.31
CA TYR A 490 3.77 30.66 -0.05
C TYR A 490 3.41 31.64 -1.16
N SER A 491 3.98 32.85 -1.15
CA SER A 491 3.84 33.84 -2.23
C SER A 491 4.43 33.34 -3.57
N MET A 492 5.55 32.60 -3.51
CA MET A 492 6.13 31.92 -4.68
C MET A 492 5.23 30.78 -5.18
N LEU A 493 4.66 29.96 -4.30
CA LEU A 493 3.69 28.92 -4.69
C LEU A 493 2.44 29.51 -5.37
N ALA A 494 1.92 30.61 -4.85
CA ALA A 494 0.76 31.31 -5.41
C ALA A 494 1.00 31.85 -6.84
N THR A 495 2.25 32.16 -7.20
CA THR A 495 2.59 32.88 -8.46
C THR A 495 3.42 32.07 -9.46
N LYS A 496 4.13 31.04 -9.01
CA LYS A 496 5.06 30.20 -9.81
C LYS A 496 4.97 28.71 -9.48
N GLY A 497 3.94 28.30 -8.74
CA GLY A 497 3.72 26.93 -8.32
C GLY A 497 3.32 25.99 -9.47
N ASN A 498 3.71 24.73 -9.34
CA ASN A 498 3.44 23.63 -10.28
C ASN A 498 3.39 22.32 -9.48
N TYR A 499 3.24 21.16 -10.15
CA TYR A 499 3.21 19.87 -9.47
C TYR A 499 4.40 19.66 -8.53
N MET A 500 5.62 19.89 -9.02
CA MET A 500 6.85 19.64 -8.27
C MET A 500 6.93 20.46 -6.98
N LEU A 501 6.69 21.77 -7.08
CA LEU A 501 6.71 22.68 -5.93
C LEU A 501 5.55 22.38 -4.95
N LYS A 502 4.34 22.18 -5.47
CA LYS A 502 3.10 22.00 -4.70
C LYS A 502 3.05 20.67 -3.95
N ASN A 503 3.39 19.57 -4.62
CA ASN A 503 3.14 18.20 -4.12
C ASN A 503 4.38 17.52 -3.53
N ILE A 504 5.59 17.93 -3.93
CA ILE A 504 6.85 17.30 -3.51
C ILE A 504 7.71 18.27 -2.71
N ALA A 505 8.29 19.30 -3.34
CA ALA A 505 9.42 20.04 -2.77
C ALA A 505 9.03 20.88 -1.54
N VAL A 506 8.01 21.75 -1.64
CA VAL A 506 7.58 22.56 -0.48
C VAL A 506 7.04 21.67 0.66
N PRO A 507 6.18 20.66 0.41
CA PRO A 507 5.76 19.72 1.46
C PRO A 507 6.93 18.98 2.14
N TRP A 508 7.90 18.49 1.36
CA TRP A 508 9.03 17.71 1.89
C TRP A 508 10.01 18.53 2.71
N CYS A 509 10.07 19.85 2.48
CA CYS A 509 10.80 20.78 3.34
C CYS A 509 9.96 21.18 4.55
N LEU A 510 8.75 21.70 4.39
CA LEU A 510 7.94 22.20 5.51
C LEU A 510 7.62 21.13 6.57
N GLN A 511 7.51 19.85 6.20
CA GLN A 511 7.33 18.77 7.17
C GLN A 511 8.48 18.67 8.20
N THR A 512 9.71 19.11 7.87
CA THR A 512 10.89 19.01 8.73
C THR A 512 11.05 20.17 9.70
N LEU A 513 10.22 21.21 9.61
CA LEU A 513 10.20 22.30 10.58
C LEU A 513 10.01 21.75 12.01
N PRO A 514 10.62 22.34 13.04
CA PRO A 514 10.34 22.00 14.43
C PRO A 514 8.84 22.16 14.82
N VAL A 515 8.44 21.63 15.99
CA VAL A 515 7.02 21.52 16.37
C VAL A 515 6.42 22.85 16.85
N ASP A 516 7.23 23.72 17.44
CA ASP A 516 6.88 25.10 17.78
C ASP A 516 6.54 25.95 16.54
N ARG A 517 7.28 25.78 15.43
CA ARG A 517 7.00 26.40 14.12
C ARG A 517 5.73 25.88 13.42
N SER A 518 4.85 25.13 14.10
CA SER A 518 3.59 24.65 13.51
C SER A 518 2.67 25.79 13.05
N ASN A 519 2.75 26.99 13.65
CA ASN A 519 1.98 28.16 13.20
C ASN A 519 2.39 28.66 11.79
N ASP A 520 3.61 28.39 11.33
CA ASP A 520 3.99 28.68 9.94
C ASP A 520 3.19 27.82 8.96
N ILE A 521 2.96 26.55 9.31
CA ILE A 521 2.14 25.64 8.49
C ILE A 521 0.66 26.01 8.57
N VAL A 522 0.17 26.49 9.73
CA VAL A 522 -1.22 26.97 9.88
C VAL A 522 -1.54 28.11 8.91
N ARG A 523 -0.66 29.12 8.76
CA ARG A 523 -0.85 30.18 7.75
C ARG A 523 -0.93 29.64 6.32
N GLY A 524 -0.25 28.55 6.02
CA GLY A 524 -0.37 27.86 4.74
C GLY A 524 -1.68 27.08 4.57
N LEU A 525 -2.23 26.52 5.65
CA LEU A 525 -3.54 25.85 5.65
C LEU A 525 -4.70 26.86 5.49
N GLU A 526 -4.55 28.06 6.04
CA GLU A 526 -5.57 29.14 6.02
C GLU A 526 -5.46 30.06 4.78
N HIS A 527 -4.49 29.80 3.89
CA HIS A 527 -4.15 30.69 2.77
C HIS A 527 -5.25 30.76 1.68
N PRO A 528 -5.55 31.93 1.08
CA PRO A 528 -6.60 32.05 0.06
C PRO A 528 -6.37 31.20 -1.21
N GLU A 529 -5.12 30.98 -1.60
CA GLU A 529 -4.76 30.19 -2.79
C GLU A 529 -4.76 28.67 -2.54
N GLU A 530 -5.45 27.92 -3.41
CA GLU A 530 -5.58 26.46 -3.38
C GLU A 530 -4.22 25.75 -3.35
N ILE A 531 -3.28 26.23 -4.18
CA ILE A 531 -1.96 25.64 -4.34
C ILE A 531 -1.14 25.68 -3.05
N VAL A 532 -1.33 26.73 -2.24
CA VAL A 532 -0.66 26.87 -0.94
C VAL A 532 -1.30 25.94 0.10
N ARG A 533 -2.64 25.89 0.16
CA ARG A 533 -3.36 24.98 1.08
C ARG A 533 -3.04 23.52 0.79
N THR A 534 -3.08 23.12 -0.48
CA THR A 534 -2.70 21.76 -0.91
C THR A 534 -1.25 21.42 -0.51
N ALA A 535 -0.30 22.36 -0.61
CA ALA A 535 1.08 22.14 -0.16
C ALA A 535 1.20 22.03 1.37
N ALA A 536 0.51 22.90 2.12
CA ALA A 536 0.51 22.89 3.59
C ALA A 536 -0.16 21.62 4.17
N VAL A 537 -1.28 21.17 3.61
CA VAL A 537 -1.90 19.88 3.96
C VAL A 537 -0.93 18.74 3.66
N THR A 538 -0.26 18.75 2.51
CA THR A 538 0.71 17.69 2.15
C THR A 538 1.92 17.67 3.10
N ALA A 539 2.37 18.83 3.60
CA ALA A 539 3.42 18.91 4.64
C ALA A 539 2.98 18.24 5.96
N CYS A 540 1.69 18.32 6.30
CA CYS A 540 1.13 17.62 7.46
C CYS A 540 0.94 16.11 7.27
N ARG A 541 1.26 15.52 6.09
CA ARG A 541 1.12 14.07 5.86
C ARG A 541 2.19 13.23 6.56
N ALA A 542 3.39 13.78 6.77
CA ALA A 542 4.50 13.09 7.44
C ALA A 542 5.20 14.04 8.46
N GLY A 543 6.46 13.78 8.81
CA GLY A 543 7.13 14.50 9.90
C GLY A 543 6.47 14.29 11.27
N PRO A 544 6.68 15.19 12.26
CA PRO A 544 6.02 15.12 13.56
C PRO A 544 4.50 15.33 13.46
N LEU A 545 3.76 14.86 14.46
CA LEU A 545 2.33 15.17 14.60
C LEU A 545 2.16 16.56 15.21
N ARG A 546 1.24 17.38 14.69
CA ARG A 546 1.11 18.81 15.04
C ARG A 546 -0.31 19.15 15.50
N PRO A 547 -0.66 18.94 16.79
CA PRO A 547 -2.01 19.24 17.31
C PRO A 547 -2.53 20.64 16.94
N THR A 548 -1.66 21.65 16.91
CA THR A 548 -1.97 23.03 16.51
C THR A 548 -2.55 23.15 15.09
N THR A 549 -2.25 22.23 14.18
CA THR A 549 -2.77 22.24 12.79
C THR A 549 -4.18 21.64 12.68
N LEU A 550 -4.66 20.93 13.72
CA LEU A 550 -5.91 20.17 13.65
C LEU A 550 -7.17 21.03 13.38
N PRO A 551 -7.36 22.24 13.94
CA PRO A 551 -8.55 23.05 13.66
C PRO A 551 -8.67 23.41 12.17
N ALA A 552 -7.62 24.00 11.59
CA ALA A 552 -7.59 24.32 10.16
C ALA A 552 -7.75 23.05 9.28
N LEU A 553 -7.13 21.92 9.65
CA LEU A 553 -7.32 20.65 8.94
C LEU A 553 -8.77 20.12 9.00
N VAL A 554 -9.53 20.42 10.05
CA VAL A 554 -10.96 20.07 10.14
C VAL A 554 -11.80 20.99 9.26
N GLU A 555 -11.48 22.28 9.16
CA GLU A 555 -12.15 23.22 8.25
C GLU A 555 -11.88 22.87 6.77
N LEU A 556 -10.64 22.48 6.43
CA LEU A 556 -10.26 22.02 5.08
C LEU A 556 -10.89 20.67 4.67
N ALA A 557 -11.70 20.03 5.53
CA ALA A 557 -12.60 18.96 5.11
C ALA A 557 -13.82 19.50 4.34
N SER A 558 -14.06 20.82 4.36
CA SER A 558 -15.12 21.50 3.60
C SER A 558 -14.58 22.49 2.55
N ASP A 559 -13.29 22.38 2.18
CA ASP A 559 -12.67 23.22 1.15
C ASP A 559 -13.39 23.08 -0.21
N GLN A 560 -13.40 24.13 -1.03
CA GLN A 560 -13.97 24.06 -2.38
C GLN A 560 -13.16 23.12 -3.30
N SER A 561 -11.83 23.06 -3.14
CA SER A 561 -10.95 22.17 -3.89
C SER A 561 -11.12 20.71 -3.47
N ILE A 562 -11.50 19.88 -4.44
CA ILE A 562 -11.45 18.41 -4.34
C ILE A 562 -10.03 17.95 -4.00
N GLY A 563 -9.00 18.63 -4.53
CA GLY A 563 -7.58 18.33 -4.29
C GLY A 563 -7.16 18.56 -2.84
N VAL A 564 -7.66 19.63 -2.20
CA VAL A 564 -7.46 19.89 -0.77
C VAL A 564 -8.23 18.85 0.06
N ARG A 565 -9.56 18.72 -0.13
CA ARG A 565 -10.38 17.78 0.67
C ARG A 565 -9.87 16.34 0.62
N TRP A 566 -9.40 15.89 -0.55
CA TRP A 566 -8.80 14.57 -0.73
C TRP A 566 -7.54 14.39 0.14
N ARG A 567 -6.60 15.36 0.09
CA ARG A 567 -5.36 15.33 0.89
C ARG A 567 -5.65 15.46 2.38
N THR A 568 -6.65 16.26 2.76
CA THR A 568 -7.12 16.40 4.14
C THR A 568 -7.56 15.06 4.73
N THR A 569 -8.19 14.16 3.94
CA THR A 569 -8.50 12.80 4.43
C THR A 569 -7.25 12.06 4.95
N GLU A 570 -6.10 12.26 4.29
CA GLU A 570 -4.85 11.59 4.66
C GLU A 570 -4.29 12.08 5.98
N VAL A 571 -4.38 13.40 6.19
CA VAL A 571 -3.81 14.06 7.36
C VAL A 571 -4.70 13.84 8.58
N LEU A 572 -6.02 13.91 8.44
CA LEU A 572 -6.95 13.59 9.52
C LEU A 572 -6.80 12.13 10.00
N ALA A 573 -6.40 11.22 9.10
CA ALA A 573 -6.05 9.84 9.44
C ALA A 573 -4.81 9.70 10.35
N ARG A 574 -4.07 10.78 10.62
CA ARG A 574 -2.97 10.82 11.60
C ARG A 574 -3.43 11.12 13.04
N TYR A 575 -4.70 11.48 13.24
CA TYR A 575 -5.27 11.87 14.53
C TYR A 575 -6.34 10.88 15.04
N PRO A 576 -6.04 9.55 15.16
CA PRO A 576 -7.04 8.50 15.45
C PRO A 576 -7.76 8.62 16.80
N ASN A 577 -7.25 9.45 17.71
CA ASN A 577 -7.82 9.69 19.04
C ASN A 577 -8.65 10.99 19.13
N SER A 578 -8.66 11.83 18.09
CA SER A 578 -9.49 13.05 18.05
C SER A 578 -10.93 12.70 17.65
N PRO A 579 -11.96 13.15 18.39
CA PRO A 579 -13.35 13.16 17.91
C PRO A 579 -13.53 14.04 16.65
N GLU A 580 -12.86 15.19 16.62
CA GLU A 580 -13.01 16.24 15.60
C GLU A 580 -12.53 15.72 14.22
N ALA A 581 -11.33 15.14 14.16
CA ALA A 581 -10.77 14.53 12.96
C ALA A 581 -11.64 13.38 12.43
N ARG A 582 -12.19 12.56 13.33
CA ARG A 582 -13.09 11.46 12.98
C ARG A 582 -14.42 11.99 12.44
N ASN A 583 -15.00 13.01 13.07
CA ASN A 583 -16.26 13.63 12.63
C ASN A 583 -16.13 14.30 11.25
N ALA A 584 -15.01 14.99 11.00
CA ALA A 584 -14.70 15.56 9.68
C ALA A 584 -14.59 14.46 8.60
N LEU A 585 -13.85 13.37 8.90
CA LEU A 585 -13.79 12.19 8.02
C LEU A 585 -15.16 11.52 7.80
N PHE A 586 -16.05 11.51 8.79
CA PHE A 586 -17.41 11.00 8.65
C PHE A 586 -18.26 11.84 7.68
N GLY A 587 -18.14 13.17 7.70
CA GLY A 587 -18.82 14.05 6.73
C GLY A 587 -18.36 13.81 5.30
N LEU A 588 -17.07 13.51 5.12
CA LEU A 588 -16.46 13.24 3.82
C LEU A 588 -16.91 11.91 3.18
N LEU A 589 -17.53 10.99 3.92
CA LEU A 589 -18.18 9.80 3.34
C LEU A 589 -19.33 10.15 2.37
N THR A 590 -19.91 11.35 2.50
CA THR A 590 -21.02 11.85 1.67
C THR A 590 -20.61 12.94 0.67
N ASP A 591 -19.31 13.11 0.41
CA ASP A 591 -18.82 14.08 -0.58
C ASP A 591 -19.38 13.82 -1.99
N SER A 592 -19.60 14.89 -2.74
CA SER A 592 -19.83 14.88 -4.20
C SER A 592 -18.80 14.05 -5.00
N SER A 593 -17.53 14.09 -4.60
CA SER A 593 -16.41 13.48 -5.31
C SER A 593 -16.13 12.06 -4.81
N GLY A 594 -16.16 11.09 -5.74
CA GLY A 594 -15.79 9.70 -5.45
C GLY A 594 -14.40 9.56 -4.85
N ALA A 595 -13.42 10.30 -5.36
CA ALA A 595 -12.06 10.35 -4.81
C ALA A 595 -12.05 10.64 -3.30
N VAL A 596 -12.87 11.58 -2.83
CA VAL A 596 -12.90 12.00 -1.42
C VAL A 596 -13.70 10.98 -0.58
N ARG A 597 -14.89 10.55 -1.04
CA ARG A 597 -15.69 9.50 -0.36
C ARG A 597 -14.88 8.22 -0.12
N ASN A 598 -14.24 7.75 -1.18
CA ASN A 598 -13.55 6.47 -1.19
C ASN A 598 -12.28 6.51 -0.35
N MET A 599 -11.58 7.66 -0.29
CA MET A 599 -10.51 7.85 0.68
C MET A 599 -11.01 7.97 2.12
N ALA A 600 -12.10 8.69 2.39
CA ALA A 600 -12.69 8.76 3.72
C ALA A 600 -13.06 7.35 4.25
N ALA A 601 -13.65 6.50 3.39
CA ALA A 601 -13.92 5.09 3.70
C ALA A 601 -12.64 4.29 4.01
N LEU A 602 -11.60 4.40 3.17
CA LEU A 602 -10.34 3.68 3.35
C LEU A 602 -9.52 4.15 4.57
N LYS A 603 -9.55 5.44 4.91
CA LYS A 603 -8.87 5.97 6.10
C LYS A 603 -9.64 5.67 7.39
N LEU A 604 -10.97 5.86 7.40
CA LEU A 604 -11.80 5.52 8.56
C LEU A 604 -11.69 4.03 8.89
N SER A 605 -11.91 3.13 7.93
CA SER A 605 -11.78 1.68 8.16
C SER A 605 -10.39 1.26 8.68
N GLY A 606 -9.32 1.97 8.29
CA GLY A 606 -7.98 1.78 8.83
C GLY A 606 -7.86 1.99 10.34
N PHE A 607 -8.65 2.90 10.93
CA PHE A 607 -8.65 3.13 12.38
C PHE A 607 -9.10 1.89 13.18
N LEU A 608 -9.95 1.01 12.65
CA LEU A 608 -10.35 -0.24 13.33
C LEU A 608 -9.15 -1.16 13.58
N GLN A 609 -8.15 -1.11 12.70
CA GLN A 609 -6.96 -1.96 12.75
C GLN A 609 -5.88 -1.41 13.69
N THR A 610 -5.95 -0.12 14.05
CA THR A 610 -4.89 0.57 14.81
C THR A 610 -5.36 1.17 16.14
N SER A 611 -6.67 1.32 16.38
CA SER A 611 -7.21 1.94 17.59
C SER A 611 -8.13 0.99 18.34
N THR A 612 -7.63 0.45 19.46
CA THR A 612 -8.48 -0.28 20.42
C THR A 612 -9.54 0.61 21.08
N ARG A 613 -9.52 1.93 20.89
CA ARG A 613 -10.53 2.84 21.48
C ARG A 613 -11.80 3.00 20.63
N TRP A 614 -11.78 2.59 19.36
CA TRP A 614 -12.86 2.89 18.42
C TRP A 614 -13.71 1.64 18.08
N VAL A 615 -14.55 1.27 19.05
CA VAL A 615 -15.58 0.22 18.95
C VAL A 615 -16.83 0.75 19.65
N GLY A 616 -18.00 0.70 18.99
CA GLY A 616 -19.23 1.31 19.49
C GLY A 616 -20.10 1.95 18.38
N PRO A 617 -20.85 3.04 18.67
CA PRO A 617 -21.77 3.70 17.74
C PRO A 617 -21.17 4.06 16.39
N GLU A 618 -19.95 4.62 16.38
CA GLU A 618 -19.35 5.18 15.17
C GLU A 618 -18.91 4.06 14.21
N ALA A 619 -18.41 2.95 14.74
CA ALA A 619 -18.10 1.75 13.95
C ALA A 619 -19.38 1.12 13.36
N LEU A 620 -20.48 1.12 14.11
CA LEU A 620 -21.81 0.72 13.64
C LEU A 620 -22.37 1.67 12.56
N GLN A 621 -22.15 2.98 12.69
CA GLN A 621 -22.56 4.00 11.73
C GLN A 621 -21.77 3.89 10.42
N LEU A 622 -20.43 3.76 10.51
CA LEU A 622 -19.58 3.51 9.33
C LEU A 622 -20.01 2.22 8.63
N TYR A 623 -20.21 1.13 9.38
CA TYR A 623 -20.70 -0.12 8.83
C TYR A 623 -22.02 0.07 8.07
N ARG A 624 -23.01 0.76 8.66
CA ARG A 624 -24.31 1.04 8.02
C ARG A 624 -24.16 1.84 6.73
N GLU A 625 -23.35 2.91 6.72
CA GLU A 625 -23.18 3.74 5.52
C GLU A 625 -22.35 3.04 4.44
N LEU A 626 -21.22 2.38 4.76
CA LEU A 626 -20.46 1.60 3.77
C LEU A 626 -21.31 0.44 3.19
N SER A 627 -22.15 -0.20 4.01
CA SER A 627 -23.07 -1.26 3.55
C SER A 627 -24.14 -0.78 2.58
N LYS A 628 -24.52 0.50 2.68
CA LYS A 628 -25.45 1.19 1.79
C LYS A 628 -24.74 1.71 0.54
N GLN A 629 -23.51 2.22 0.67
CA GLN A 629 -22.70 2.68 -0.45
C GLN A 629 -22.27 1.53 -1.35
N PHE A 630 -21.81 0.40 -0.80
CA PHE A 630 -21.40 -0.76 -1.59
C PHE A 630 -22.53 -1.25 -2.51
N ARG A 631 -23.77 -1.30 -2.00
CA ARG A 631 -24.97 -1.68 -2.74
C ARG A 631 -25.39 -0.69 -3.83
N LYS A 632 -24.83 0.53 -3.90
CA LYS A 632 -25.03 1.44 -5.04
C LYS A 632 -24.18 1.05 -6.26
N TYR A 633 -23.16 0.21 -6.08
CA TYR A 633 -22.33 -0.30 -7.15
C TYR A 633 -22.88 -1.63 -7.68
N GLY A 634 -24.14 -1.62 -8.09
CA GLY A 634 -24.77 -2.66 -8.90
C GLY A 634 -24.72 -2.36 -10.40
N GLU A 635 -25.44 -3.15 -11.20
CA GLU A 635 -25.57 -2.99 -12.66
C GLU A 635 -26.16 -1.62 -13.06
N SER A 636 -27.07 -1.09 -12.24
CA SER A 636 -27.78 0.17 -12.49
C SER A 636 -27.01 1.44 -12.07
N SER A 637 -25.76 1.30 -11.59
CA SER A 637 -25.02 2.40 -10.95
C SER A 637 -24.78 3.60 -11.88
N GLN A 638 -25.26 4.78 -11.45
CA GLN A 638 -25.03 6.07 -12.12
C GLN A 638 -23.93 6.90 -11.40
N LEU A 639 -23.04 6.24 -10.68
CA LEU A 639 -21.96 6.89 -9.94
C LEU A 639 -20.76 7.18 -10.84
N ASN A 640 -20.13 8.35 -10.69
CA ASN A 640 -18.93 8.74 -11.43
C ASN A 640 -17.65 7.97 -11.02
N ASP A 641 -17.75 7.11 -10.03
CA ASP A 641 -16.73 6.15 -9.58
C ASP A 641 -17.23 4.69 -9.71
N ALA A 642 -18.23 4.40 -10.55
CA ALA A 642 -18.83 3.07 -10.66
C ALA A 642 -17.86 1.94 -11.10
N ASP A 643 -16.81 2.27 -11.84
CA ASP A 643 -15.80 1.34 -12.35
C ASP A 643 -14.68 1.01 -11.33
N TRP A 644 -14.50 1.82 -10.27
CA TRP A 644 -13.42 1.62 -9.28
C TRP A 644 -13.79 1.86 -7.81
N GLY A 645 -14.71 2.75 -7.49
CA GLY A 645 -15.05 3.16 -6.11
C GLY A 645 -15.63 2.03 -5.26
N TRP A 646 -16.33 1.08 -5.92
CA TRP A 646 -16.78 -0.17 -5.32
C TRP A 646 -15.66 -0.93 -4.61
N ARG A 647 -14.45 -0.93 -5.19
CA ARG A 647 -13.31 -1.67 -4.66
C ARG A 647 -12.75 -0.98 -3.42
N CYS A 648 -12.74 0.37 -3.37
CA CYS A 648 -12.40 1.13 -2.16
C CYS A 648 -13.40 0.91 -1.01
N VAL A 649 -14.71 0.96 -1.29
CA VAL A 649 -15.76 0.75 -0.27
C VAL A 649 -15.79 -0.71 0.19
N GLY A 650 -15.58 -1.65 -0.73
CA GLY A 650 -15.45 -3.07 -0.41
C GLY A 650 -14.23 -3.39 0.46
N GLU A 651 -13.06 -2.85 0.12
CA GLU A 651 -11.86 -2.89 0.97
C GLU A 651 -12.14 -2.32 2.38
N ALA A 652 -12.82 -1.18 2.45
CA ALA A 652 -13.19 -0.57 3.73
C ALA A 652 -14.12 -1.47 4.55
N LEU A 653 -15.07 -2.18 3.92
CA LEU A 653 -15.91 -3.21 4.57
C LEU A 653 -15.10 -4.45 4.99
N ALA A 654 -14.20 -4.97 4.15
CA ALA A 654 -13.39 -6.14 4.46
C ALA A 654 -12.50 -5.92 5.69
N ARG A 655 -11.98 -4.70 5.86
CA ARG A 655 -11.21 -4.26 7.04
C ARG A 655 -12.03 -4.17 8.34
N MET A 656 -13.36 -4.17 8.26
CA MET A 656 -14.25 -4.34 9.41
C MET A 656 -14.43 -5.80 9.85
N GLY A 657 -13.62 -6.72 9.31
CA GLY A 657 -13.62 -8.14 9.65
C GLY A 657 -14.95 -8.84 9.33
N THR A 658 -15.30 -9.85 10.12
CA THR A 658 -16.47 -10.72 9.93
C THR A 658 -17.78 -9.97 9.64
N ARG A 659 -17.95 -8.76 10.23
CA ARG A 659 -19.16 -7.96 10.06
C ARG A 659 -19.29 -7.36 8.67
N GLY A 660 -18.27 -6.64 8.18
CA GLY A 660 -18.30 -6.07 6.83
C GLY A 660 -18.14 -7.13 5.74
N GLN A 661 -17.35 -8.18 5.99
CA GLN A 661 -17.32 -9.39 5.17
C GLN A 661 -18.65 -10.15 5.13
N GLY A 662 -19.53 -9.96 6.13
CA GLY A 662 -20.89 -10.50 6.12
C GLY A 662 -21.74 -9.84 5.03
N VAL A 663 -21.68 -8.50 4.93
CA VAL A 663 -22.35 -7.72 3.89
C VAL A 663 -21.81 -8.03 2.49
N LEU A 664 -20.50 -8.21 2.36
CA LEU A 664 -19.93 -8.68 1.10
C LEU A 664 -20.43 -10.10 0.76
N ARG A 665 -20.58 -10.99 1.74
CA ARG A 665 -21.15 -12.34 1.53
C ARG A 665 -22.65 -12.31 1.20
N GLU A 666 -23.42 -11.36 1.72
CA GLU A 666 -24.82 -11.10 1.31
C GLU A 666 -24.89 -10.61 -0.14
N CYS A 667 -24.10 -9.58 -0.49
CA CYS A 667 -24.04 -8.99 -1.82
C CYS A 667 -23.50 -9.98 -2.87
N LEU A 668 -22.62 -10.89 -2.46
CA LEU A 668 -22.23 -12.05 -3.24
C LEU A 668 -23.42 -13.01 -3.41
N ALA A 669 -24.01 -13.51 -2.33
CA ALA A 669 -24.95 -14.64 -2.37
C ALA A 669 -26.25 -14.41 -3.16
N GLN A 670 -26.71 -13.17 -3.30
CA GLN A 670 -27.91 -12.82 -4.08
C GLN A 670 -27.74 -13.08 -5.59
N THR A 671 -28.86 -13.07 -6.32
CA THR A 671 -28.96 -13.41 -7.77
C THR A 671 -29.75 -12.38 -8.58
N GLU A 672 -29.99 -11.18 -8.03
CA GLU A 672 -30.79 -10.11 -8.63
C GLU A 672 -29.92 -9.10 -9.39
N ASP A 673 -28.69 -8.87 -8.91
CA ASP A 673 -27.69 -7.99 -9.51
C ASP A 673 -26.36 -8.74 -9.63
N SER A 674 -26.00 -9.15 -10.86
CA SER A 674 -24.82 -9.97 -11.12
C SER A 674 -23.52 -9.19 -10.90
N GLN A 675 -23.48 -7.92 -11.31
CA GLN A 675 -22.29 -7.08 -11.19
C GLN A 675 -21.96 -6.76 -9.72
N LEU A 676 -22.97 -6.57 -8.86
CA LEU A 676 -22.78 -6.44 -7.40
C LEU A 676 -22.25 -7.75 -6.79
N ALA A 677 -22.69 -8.91 -7.27
CA ALA A 677 -22.21 -10.21 -6.82
C ALA A 677 -20.75 -10.46 -7.24
N GLU A 678 -20.37 -10.11 -8.46
CA GLU A 678 -18.98 -10.22 -8.95
C GLU A 678 -18.04 -9.23 -8.23
N ARG A 679 -18.45 -7.97 -8.05
CA ARG A 679 -17.71 -6.99 -7.24
C ARG A 679 -17.53 -7.46 -5.79
N ALA A 680 -18.55 -8.10 -5.20
CA ALA A 680 -18.47 -8.66 -3.86
C ALA A 680 -17.55 -9.89 -3.77
N TRP A 681 -17.54 -10.75 -4.80
CA TRP A 681 -16.59 -11.85 -4.90
C TRP A 681 -15.14 -11.33 -5.00
N ASP A 682 -14.89 -10.34 -5.86
CA ASP A 682 -13.54 -9.83 -6.12
C ASP A 682 -12.92 -9.25 -4.83
N VAL A 683 -13.69 -8.48 -4.06
CA VAL A 683 -13.26 -7.97 -2.74
C VAL A 683 -12.98 -9.10 -1.73
N LEU A 684 -13.75 -10.20 -1.76
CA LEU A 684 -13.61 -11.30 -0.80
C LEU A 684 -12.53 -12.33 -1.17
N HIS A 685 -12.18 -12.45 -2.45
CA HIS A 685 -11.37 -13.55 -2.97
C HIS A 685 -10.14 -13.12 -3.79
N VAL A 686 -10.00 -11.82 -4.09
CA VAL A 686 -8.81 -11.20 -4.70
C VAL A 686 -8.34 -10.10 -3.74
N GLU A 687 -7.44 -10.38 -2.81
CA GLU A 687 -6.98 -9.37 -1.84
C GLU A 687 -6.05 -8.35 -2.51
N LEU A 688 -6.28 -7.05 -2.28
CA LEU A 688 -5.47 -5.94 -2.82
C LEU A 688 -4.85 -5.13 -1.68
N SER A 689 -3.66 -5.54 -1.24
CA SER A 689 -2.92 -4.87 -0.16
C SER A 689 -2.14 -3.65 -0.67
N ALA A 690 -2.51 -2.48 -0.14
CA ALA A 690 -1.94 -1.17 -0.49
C ALA A 690 -0.41 -1.00 -0.33
N TYR A 691 0.28 -1.94 0.35
CA TYR A 691 1.72 -1.83 0.66
C TYR A 691 2.49 -3.16 0.63
N LYS A 692 1.87 -4.27 0.19
CA LYS A 692 2.53 -5.60 0.13
C LYS A 692 1.95 -6.42 -1.00
N PHE A 693 2.82 -7.02 -1.82
CA PHE A 693 2.42 -8.07 -2.74
C PHE A 693 1.99 -9.32 -1.95
N LEU A 694 0.79 -9.79 -2.22
CA LEU A 694 0.20 -10.96 -1.58
C LEU A 694 0.33 -12.14 -2.53
N LYS A 695 1.39 -12.93 -2.34
CA LYS A 695 1.59 -14.20 -3.02
C LYS A 695 0.61 -15.23 -2.46
N THR A 696 -0.60 -15.26 -3.01
CA THR A 696 -1.61 -16.29 -2.70
C THR A 696 -1.14 -17.65 -3.22
N ASP A 697 -1.39 -18.72 -2.47
CA ASP A 697 -1.15 -20.08 -2.99
C ASP A 697 -2.12 -20.39 -4.15
N PRO A 698 -1.69 -21.05 -5.25
CA PRO A 698 -2.57 -21.36 -6.36
C PRO A 698 -3.81 -22.21 -5.99
N ALA A 699 -3.73 -23.09 -4.98
CA ALA A 699 -4.88 -23.88 -4.51
C ALA A 699 -5.86 -23.02 -3.69
N GLU A 700 -5.37 -22.05 -2.92
CA GLU A 700 -6.20 -21.04 -2.25
C GLU A 700 -6.88 -20.10 -3.26
N ALA A 701 -6.13 -19.62 -4.26
CA ALA A 701 -6.69 -18.84 -5.36
C ALA A 701 -7.77 -19.62 -6.12
N MET A 702 -7.57 -20.92 -6.35
CA MET A 702 -8.57 -21.83 -6.92
C MET A 702 -9.81 -22.03 -6.04
N LYS A 703 -9.66 -22.09 -4.72
CA LYS A 703 -10.78 -22.08 -3.76
C LYS A 703 -11.57 -20.76 -3.87
N GLY A 704 -10.87 -19.64 -4.07
CA GLY A 704 -11.48 -18.34 -4.41
C GLY A 704 -12.29 -18.39 -5.72
N TYR A 705 -11.69 -18.84 -6.83
CA TYR A 705 -12.39 -18.96 -8.11
C TYR A 705 -13.65 -19.83 -8.02
N ARG A 706 -13.62 -20.95 -7.29
CA ARG A 706 -14.80 -21.82 -7.08
C ARG A 706 -15.98 -21.13 -6.35
N ALA A 707 -15.78 -19.97 -5.72
CA ALA A 707 -16.84 -19.18 -5.10
C ALA A 707 -17.48 -18.12 -6.03
N HIS A 708 -16.99 -17.96 -7.26
CA HIS A 708 -17.48 -16.94 -8.20
C HIS A 708 -18.93 -17.20 -8.66
N PRO A 709 -19.79 -16.17 -8.81
CA PRO A 709 -21.19 -16.33 -9.25
C PRO A 709 -21.37 -17.21 -10.50
N ARG A 710 -20.48 -17.09 -11.49
CA ARG A 710 -20.44 -17.91 -12.73
C ARG A 710 -20.39 -19.42 -12.51
N PHE A 711 -19.92 -19.92 -11.36
CA PHE A 711 -19.88 -21.35 -11.05
C PHE A 711 -21.11 -21.86 -10.28
N ARG A 712 -22.11 -21.00 -10.06
CA ARG A 712 -23.45 -21.45 -9.68
C ARG A 712 -24.04 -22.25 -10.83
N LYS A 713 -23.96 -23.59 -10.73
CA LYS A 713 -24.91 -24.46 -11.42
C LYS A 713 -26.32 -23.99 -11.06
N ALA A 714 -27.25 -24.06 -12.01
CA ALA A 714 -28.66 -23.88 -11.73
C ALA A 714 -29.10 -24.98 -10.74
N ALA A 715 -29.18 -24.62 -9.46
CA ALA A 715 -29.37 -25.52 -8.34
C ALA A 715 -30.22 -24.83 -7.27
N PRO A 716 -31.00 -25.58 -6.47
CA PRO A 716 -31.72 -25.04 -5.32
C PRO A 716 -30.77 -24.37 -4.31
N PRO A 717 -31.26 -23.45 -3.45
CA PRO A 717 -30.40 -22.71 -2.51
C PRO A 717 -29.57 -23.65 -1.63
N VAL A 718 -28.25 -23.59 -1.79
CA VAL A 718 -27.31 -24.56 -1.21
C VAL A 718 -27.02 -24.23 0.27
N PRO A 719 -27.15 -25.18 1.21
CA PRO A 719 -26.76 -25.00 2.60
C PRO A 719 -25.26 -24.67 2.77
N LYS A 720 -24.91 -23.97 3.86
CA LYS A 720 -23.52 -23.63 4.20
C LYS A 720 -22.67 -24.90 4.39
N ALA A 721 -21.44 -24.88 3.86
CA ALA A 721 -20.46 -25.98 3.96
C ALA A 721 -19.21 -25.56 4.77
N PRO A 722 -18.46 -26.52 5.37
CA PRO A 722 -17.41 -26.25 6.37
C PRO A 722 -15.99 -26.07 5.81
N VAL A 723 -15.05 -25.74 6.71
CA VAL A 723 -13.58 -25.77 6.51
C VAL A 723 -12.93 -26.26 7.82
N GLU A 724 -11.82 -26.99 7.72
CA GLU A 724 -11.08 -27.64 8.83
C GLU A 724 -9.53 -27.48 8.59
N PRO A 725 -8.61 -28.00 9.44
CA PRO A 725 -8.02 -27.26 10.57
C PRO A 725 -6.47 -27.11 10.52
N ILE A 726 -5.83 -26.96 11.71
CA ILE A 726 -4.38 -26.83 12.04
C ILE A 726 -3.84 -25.42 11.78
N MET A 727 -2.98 -24.76 12.58
CA MET A 727 -2.49 -24.76 14.00
C MET A 727 -1.71 -23.40 14.13
N MET A 728 -1.39 -22.70 15.23
CA MET A 728 -1.54 -22.72 16.71
C MET A 728 -1.23 -21.23 17.18
N PRO A 729 -0.67 -20.84 18.37
CA PRO A 729 -0.47 -21.53 19.63
C PRO A 729 -1.09 -20.86 20.90
N TYR A 730 -1.39 -21.74 21.87
CA TYR A 730 -1.31 -21.64 23.35
C TYR A 730 -2.57 -21.41 24.20
N ILE A 731 -3.45 -20.44 23.96
CA ILE A 731 -4.69 -20.30 24.77
C ILE A 731 -5.87 -19.91 23.88
N TYR A 732 -7.00 -20.61 24.07
CA TYR A 732 -8.19 -20.55 23.22
C TYR A 732 -9.45 -20.19 24.03
N GLN A 733 -10.38 -19.49 23.40
CA GLN A 733 -11.74 -19.27 23.91
C GLN A 733 -12.78 -19.83 22.94
N GLY A 734 -13.63 -20.74 23.43
CA GLY A 734 -14.79 -21.24 22.70
C GLY A 734 -16.08 -20.96 23.47
N PHE A 735 -17.11 -20.45 22.78
CA PHE A 735 -18.43 -20.20 23.37
C PHE A 735 -19.40 -21.35 23.06
N ASP A 736 -19.71 -22.14 24.09
CA ASP A 736 -20.33 -23.46 23.96
C ASP A 736 -21.88 -23.37 23.97
N GLY A 737 -22.44 -22.98 22.82
CA GLY A 737 -23.88 -22.95 22.57
C GLY A 737 -24.38 -24.22 21.87
N GLU A 738 -25.26 -24.99 22.51
CA GLU A 738 -25.80 -26.25 21.96
C GLU A 738 -26.54 -26.08 20.62
N ALA A 739 -27.11 -24.90 20.36
CA ALA A 739 -27.69 -24.53 19.07
C ALA A 739 -26.61 -24.30 17.99
N PHE A 740 -25.49 -23.65 18.35
CA PHE A 740 -24.34 -23.46 17.47
C PHE A 740 -23.66 -24.79 17.10
N ARG A 741 -23.69 -25.80 17.97
CA ARG A 741 -23.20 -27.15 17.63
C ARG A 741 -23.95 -27.82 16.45
N LYS A 742 -25.16 -27.35 16.10
CA LYS A 742 -25.89 -27.78 14.89
C LYS A 742 -25.69 -26.86 13.67
N GLN A 743 -25.09 -25.69 13.83
CA GLN A 743 -24.75 -24.76 12.75
C GLN A 743 -23.24 -24.47 12.78
N GLN A 744 -22.47 -25.37 12.16
CA GLN A 744 -21.00 -25.44 12.18
C GLN A 744 -20.30 -24.07 12.21
N GLY A 745 -19.90 -23.64 13.40
CA GLY A 745 -19.19 -22.38 13.63
C GLY A 745 -18.35 -22.47 14.90
N THR A 746 -17.03 -22.39 14.74
CA THR A 746 -16.08 -22.27 15.85
C THR A 746 -15.96 -20.80 16.26
N LEU A 747 -16.06 -20.53 17.57
CA LEU A 747 -15.50 -19.30 18.12
C LEU A 747 -14.04 -19.55 18.50
N ALA A 748 -13.21 -18.58 18.17
CA ALA A 748 -11.76 -18.61 18.37
C ALA A 748 -11.24 -17.19 18.60
N GLY A 749 -10.36 -17.04 19.59
CA GLY A 749 -9.58 -15.83 19.83
C GLY A 749 -8.30 -16.21 20.54
N ASN A 750 -7.14 -15.83 19.96
CA ASN A 750 -5.82 -16.14 20.51
C ASN A 750 -5.32 -14.96 21.36
N LEU A 751 -4.84 -15.27 22.57
CA LEU A 751 -4.35 -14.29 23.56
C LEU A 751 -3.03 -13.57 23.19
N ARG A 752 -2.39 -13.88 22.05
CA ARG A 752 -1.22 -13.14 21.54
C ARG A 752 -1.54 -11.87 20.76
N HIS A 753 -2.80 -11.64 20.40
CA HIS A 753 -3.27 -10.31 19.96
C HIS A 753 -4.00 -9.61 21.09
N GLU A 754 -3.89 -8.28 21.20
CA GLU A 754 -4.68 -7.51 22.16
C GLU A 754 -6.17 -7.61 21.84
N SER A 755 -6.83 -8.54 22.54
CA SER A 755 -8.22 -8.98 22.41
C SER A 755 -8.62 -9.65 21.09
N GLY A 756 -9.34 -10.77 21.23
CA GLY A 756 -10.40 -11.11 20.29
C GLY A 756 -11.64 -10.26 20.59
N GLY A 757 -12.14 -9.53 19.58
CA GLY A 757 -13.58 -9.51 19.31
C GLY A 757 -13.93 -10.73 18.44
N TRP A 758 -15.19 -11.02 18.11
CA TRP A 758 -16.39 -10.18 18.17
C TRP A 758 -17.64 -11.06 18.35
N ILE A 759 -18.67 -10.55 19.04
CA ILE A 759 -20.06 -11.01 18.87
C ILE A 759 -20.95 -9.77 18.91
N THR A 760 -21.50 -9.35 17.77
CA THR A 760 -22.54 -8.30 17.76
C THR A 760 -23.94 -8.91 17.78
N LEU A 761 -24.52 -9.09 18.96
CA LEU A 761 -25.92 -9.53 19.09
C LEU A 761 -26.85 -8.37 18.77
N SER A 762 -27.32 -8.31 17.53
CA SER A 762 -28.30 -7.32 17.06
C SER A 762 -29.57 -8.03 16.58
N LYS A 763 -30.69 -7.30 16.48
CA LYS A 763 -32.01 -7.83 16.09
C LYS A 763 -32.03 -8.60 14.76
N THR A 764 -31.04 -8.41 13.90
CA THR A 764 -30.87 -9.11 12.61
C THR A 764 -30.10 -10.43 12.71
N PHE A 765 -29.65 -10.86 13.89
CA PHE A 765 -29.30 -12.25 14.17
C PHE A 765 -30.52 -12.98 14.74
N PRO A 766 -31.29 -13.74 13.92
CA PRO A 766 -32.32 -14.62 14.46
C PRO A 766 -31.68 -15.72 15.32
N GLU A 767 -32.42 -16.18 16.33
CA GLU A 767 -32.07 -17.31 17.19
C GLU A 767 -30.81 -17.15 18.08
N ILE A 768 -30.83 -16.18 19.01
CA ILE A 768 -30.41 -16.59 20.37
C ILE A 768 -31.46 -17.58 20.86
N ALA A 769 -31.14 -18.87 20.88
CA ALA A 769 -32.11 -19.94 21.12
C ALA A 769 -32.91 -19.70 22.43
N THR A 770 -34.18 -19.34 22.30
CA THR A 770 -35.08 -19.12 23.44
C THR A 770 -35.63 -20.46 23.93
N VAL A 771 -35.34 -20.81 25.18
CA VAL A 771 -35.98 -21.94 25.85
C VAL A 771 -37.24 -21.43 26.54
N GLU A 772 -38.34 -22.11 26.29
CA GLU A 772 -39.61 -21.93 27.00
C GLU A 772 -39.51 -22.67 28.34
N ARG A 773 -39.67 -21.98 29.48
CA ARG A 773 -39.90 -22.71 30.74
C ARG A 773 -41.27 -23.32 30.66
N LYS A 774 -41.37 -24.47 31.29
CA LYS A 774 -42.61 -24.88 31.91
C LYS A 774 -42.60 -24.46 33.38
N ASP A 775 -43.77 -24.10 33.90
CA ASP A 775 -44.02 -24.12 35.34
C ASP A 775 -44.05 -25.57 35.85
N ASP A 776 -44.22 -25.74 37.15
CA ASP A 776 -44.19 -27.05 37.79
C ASP A 776 -45.39 -27.94 37.38
N ASP A 777 -46.44 -27.34 36.79
CA ASP A 777 -47.61 -27.99 36.19
C ASP A 777 -47.46 -28.29 34.67
N GLY A 778 -46.33 -27.91 34.04
CA GLY A 778 -46.04 -28.23 32.64
C GLY A 778 -46.53 -27.22 31.58
N LYS A 779 -47.07 -26.05 31.98
CA LYS A 779 -47.53 -24.96 31.10
C LYS A 779 -46.44 -23.93 30.83
N ALA A 780 -46.51 -23.25 29.69
CA ALA A 780 -45.47 -22.30 29.26
C ALA A 780 -45.43 -21.04 30.16
N ALA A 781 -44.38 -20.93 30.98
CA ALA A 781 -44.17 -19.86 31.96
C ALA A 781 -43.29 -18.69 31.44
N GLY A 782 -43.05 -18.64 30.13
CA GLY A 782 -42.26 -17.61 29.44
C GLY A 782 -41.04 -18.16 28.71
N ARG A 783 -40.44 -17.30 27.87
CA ARG A 783 -39.26 -17.61 27.05
C ARG A 783 -38.04 -16.83 27.52
N TYR A 784 -36.89 -17.49 27.55
CA TYR A 784 -35.59 -16.88 27.90
C TYR A 784 -34.53 -17.36 26.92
N ALA A 785 -33.73 -16.43 26.41
CA ALA A 785 -32.60 -16.74 25.56
C ALA A 785 -31.51 -17.50 26.35
N ARG A 786 -30.90 -18.52 25.75
CA ARG A 786 -29.80 -19.27 26.36
C ARG A 786 -28.59 -18.38 26.62
N ALA A 787 -27.98 -18.53 27.79
CA ALA A 787 -26.74 -17.86 28.15
C ALA A 787 -25.58 -18.30 27.24
N ILE A 788 -24.72 -17.35 26.89
CA ILE A 788 -23.58 -17.50 25.98
C ILE A 788 -22.34 -17.89 26.79
N ARG A 789 -21.71 -19.03 26.48
CA ARG A 789 -20.86 -19.81 27.41
C ARG A 789 -19.38 -19.91 27.04
N GLY A 790 -18.57 -18.89 27.30
CA GLY A 790 -17.14 -18.92 27.02
C GLY A 790 -16.37 -19.80 28.02
N ARG A 791 -15.62 -20.80 27.56
CA ARG A 791 -14.62 -21.50 28.39
C ARG A 791 -13.21 -20.95 28.14
N CYS A 792 -12.40 -20.90 29.20
CA CYS A 792 -10.95 -20.78 29.08
C CYS A 792 -10.37 -22.17 28.78
N MET A 793 -9.69 -22.35 27.65
CA MET A 793 -9.15 -23.67 27.23
C MET A 793 -7.67 -23.59 26.87
N VAL A 794 -6.93 -24.65 27.23
CA VAL A 794 -5.57 -24.90 26.73
C VAL A 794 -5.70 -25.73 25.45
N GLU A 795 -5.02 -25.31 24.39
CA GLU A 795 -5.16 -25.89 23.06
C GLU A 795 -4.54 -27.30 22.99
N GLY A 796 -5.25 -28.27 22.39
CA GLY A 796 -4.78 -29.65 22.19
C GLY A 796 -5.32 -30.69 23.18
N ARG A 797 -6.02 -30.32 24.26
CA ARG A 797 -6.71 -31.26 25.17
C ARG A 797 -8.18 -30.86 25.39
N ARG A 798 -9.05 -31.84 25.63
CA ARG A 798 -10.50 -31.63 25.92
C ARG A 798 -10.81 -31.36 27.40
N SER A 799 -9.79 -31.26 28.26
CA SER A 799 -9.93 -31.25 29.72
C SER A 799 -10.31 -29.88 30.31
N ASP A 800 -11.04 -29.90 31.42
CA ASP A 800 -11.51 -28.70 32.14
C ASP A 800 -10.37 -28.06 32.96
N TYR A 801 -9.41 -27.47 32.25
CA TYR A 801 -8.32 -26.67 32.81
C TYR A 801 -8.83 -25.47 33.61
N ARG A 802 -8.07 -25.10 34.63
CA ARG A 802 -8.46 -24.12 35.65
C ARG A 802 -7.36 -23.10 35.88
N ILE A 803 -7.76 -21.83 35.92
CA ILE A 803 -6.92 -20.76 36.45
C ILE A 803 -7.20 -20.67 37.95
N SER A 804 -6.16 -20.84 38.76
CA SER A 804 -6.24 -20.93 40.23
C SER A 804 -5.39 -19.88 40.96
N LYS A 805 -4.70 -19.02 40.21
CA LYS A 805 -3.76 -18.00 40.69
C LYS A 805 -3.86 -16.73 39.83
N GLY A 806 -3.44 -15.59 40.38
CA GLY A 806 -3.38 -14.33 39.64
C GLY A 806 -4.76 -13.66 39.47
N ARG A 807 -4.93 -12.90 38.38
CA ARG A 807 -6.15 -12.10 38.11
C ARG A 807 -6.79 -12.47 36.79
N ILE A 808 -8.12 -12.46 36.76
CA ILE A 808 -8.93 -12.67 35.54
C ILE A 808 -9.92 -11.53 35.42
N ARG A 809 -9.82 -10.72 34.37
CA ARG A 809 -10.73 -9.60 34.10
C ARG A 809 -11.47 -9.84 32.80
N ALA A 810 -12.79 -9.74 32.82
CA ALA A 810 -13.61 -9.69 31.62
C ALA A 810 -14.27 -8.31 31.43
N GLU A 811 -14.51 -7.96 30.16
CA GLU A 811 -15.18 -6.72 29.75
C GLU A 811 -16.28 -7.06 28.74
N ILE A 812 -17.33 -6.24 28.68
CA ILE A 812 -18.39 -6.35 27.67
C ILE A 812 -18.97 -4.98 27.36
N ASP A 813 -19.28 -4.72 26.09
CA ASP A 813 -20.00 -3.51 25.65
C ASP A 813 -21.48 -3.86 25.43
N VAL A 814 -22.39 -3.06 25.98
CA VAL A 814 -23.85 -3.27 25.90
C VAL A 814 -24.53 -2.01 25.37
N LEU A 815 -25.42 -2.15 24.38
CA LEU A 815 -26.25 -1.09 23.83
C LEU A 815 -27.69 -1.25 24.30
N ARG A 816 -28.24 -0.19 24.88
CA ARG A 816 -29.65 -0.12 25.28
C ARG A 816 -30.48 0.65 24.24
N GLU A 817 -30.57 0.19 23.00
CA GLU A 817 -31.31 0.92 21.94
C GLU A 817 -32.83 0.97 22.20
N ASP A 818 -33.38 0.01 22.95
CA ASP A 818 -34.77 -0.01 23.40
C ASP A 818 -34.90 -0.25 24.93
N ALA A 819 -36.13 -0.08 25.44
CA ALA A 819 -36.45 -0.17 26.85
C ALA A 819 -36.51 -1.59 27.43
N ASP A 820 -36.34 -2.63 26.60
CA ASP A 820 -36.30 -4.04 27.03
C ASP A 820 -34.88 -4.63 26.99
N SER A 821 -33.93 -3.90 26.41
CA SER A 821 -32.51 -4.29 26.28
C SER A 821 -31.81 -4.42 27.64
N ALA A 822 -31.37 -5.64 27.98
CA ALA A 822 -30.67 -5.90 29.24
C ALA A 822 -29.69 -7.09 29.14
N ALA A 823 -28.53 -6.98 29.79
CA ALA A 823 -27.48 -7.99 29.74
C ALA A 823 -26.58 -8.00 30.99
N SER A 824 -26.15 -9.19 31.43
CA SER A 824 -25.06 -9.37 32.40
C SER A 824 -23.86 -10.11 31.82
N ILE A 825 -22.68 -9.88 32.39
CA ILE A 825 -21.51 -10.76 32.32
C ILE A 825 -21.22 -11.36 33.71
N CYS A 826 -20.77 -12.61 33.74
CA CYS A 826 -20.39 -13.33 34.96
C CYS A 826 -19.07 -14.07 34.75
N LEU A 827 -18.24 -14.12 35.80
CA LEU A 827 -17.13 -15.06 35.92
C LEU A 827 -17.56 -16.18 36.87
N LEU A 828 -17.27 -17.45 36.55
CA LEU A 828 -17.74 -18.59 37.33
C LEU A 828 -16.65 -19.60 37.66
N PRO A 829 -16.71 -20.19 38.87
CA PRO A 829 -16.12 -21.49 39.14
C PRO A 829 -16.89 -22.63 38.47
N GLU A 830 -16.28 -23.81 38.52
CA GLU A 830 -16.63 -25.06 37.84
C GLU A 830 -18.12 -25.42 37.65
N ALA A 831 -18.43 -25.87 36.43
CA ALA A 831 -19.56 -26.74 36.07
C ALA A 831 -20.97 -26.33 36.57
N ASN A 832 -21.48 -25.20 36.06
CA ASN A 832 -22.92 -24.87 36.05
C ASN A 832 -23.57 -24.68 37.45
N ARG A 833 -22.77 -24.68 38.53
CA ARG A 833 -23.23 -24.47 39.91
C ARG A 833 -23.32 -22.99 40.25
N TRP A 834 -24.44 -22.37 39.86
CA TRP A 834 -24.88 -21.03 40.28
C TRP A 834 -24.92 -20.77 41.80
N LYS A 835 -24.62 -21.75 42.65
CA LYS A 835 -24.83 -21.75 44.10
C LYS A 835 -23.61 -21.27 44.91
N ASP A 836 -22.41 -21.28 44.32
CA ASP A 836 -21.16 -21.03 45.03
C ASP A 836 -20.38 -19.86 44.38
N SER A 837 -19.94 -18.87 45.17
CA SER A 837 -19.06 -17.70 44.85
C SER A 837 -19.21 -17.01 43.49
N THR A 838 -20.27 -17.23 42.73
CA THR A 838 -20.51 -16.61 41.42
C THR A 838 -20.97 -15.16 41.60
N ILE A 839 -20.39 -14.25 40.80
CA ILE A 839 -20.90 -12.88 40.67
C ILE A 839 -21.18 -12.58 39.21
N CYS A 840 -22.37 -12.03 38.97
CA CYS A 840 -22.79 -11.46 37.70
C CYS A 840 -22.99 -9.95 37.85
N VAL A 841 -22.62 -9.17 36.83
CA VAL A 841 -22.77 -7.71 36.77
C VAL A 841 -23.49 -7.38 35.46
N GLY A 842 -24.52 -6.54 35.48
CA GLY A 842 -25.30 -6.25 34.27
C GLY A 842 -26.28 -5.09 34.37
N PHE A 843 -26.77 -4.65 33.22
CA PHE A 843 -27.89 -3.71 33.15
C PHE A 843 -29.23 -4.46 33.17
N ARG A 844 -30.18 -3.89 33.90
CA ARG A 844 -31.62 -4.20 33.85
C ARG A 844 -32.27 -3.59 32.62
N ALA A 845 -33.51 -4.01 32.31
CA ALA A 845 -34.29 -3.45 31.19
C ALA A 845 -34.57 -1.94 31.36
N ASP A 846 -34.82 -1.49 32.59
CA ASP A 846 -34.93 -0.06 32.94
C ASP A 846 -33.61 0.72 32.83
N GLY A 847 -32.49 0.04 32.57
CA GLY A 847 -31.16 0.61 32.41
C GLY A 847 -30.35 0.68 33.71
N MET A 848 -30.93 0.42 34.87
CA MET A 848 -30.20 0.40 36.15
C MET A 848 -29.13 -0.70 36.14
N LEU A 849 -27.93 -0.35 36.60
CA LEU A 849 -26.85 -1.31 36.81
C LEU A 849 -27.10 -2.11 38.08
N GLU A 850 -26.94 -3.44 38.00
CA GLU A 850 -27.04 -4.35 39.12
C GLU A 850 -25.84 -5.31 39.16
N TYR A 851 -25.56 -5.82 40.36
CA TYR A 851 -24.81 -7.06 40.52
C TYR A 851 -25.64 -8.10 41.30
N ARG A 852 -25.27 -9.36 41.09
CA ARG A 852 -26.00 -10.54 41.57
C ARG A 852 -25.02 -11.56 42.12
N GLU A 853 -25.21 -11.92 43.37
CA GLU A 853 -24.44 -12.94 44.08
C GLU A 853 -25.01 -14.36 43.85
N ALA A 854 -24.24 -15.40 44.18
CA ALA A 854 -24.62 -16.81 44.02
C ALA A 854 -25.88 -17.23 44.80
N ASN A 855 -26.13 -16.56 45.94
CA ASN A 855 -27.37 -16.67 46.72
C ASN A 855 -28.60 -16.05 46.02
N ARG A 856 -28.45 -15.52 44.79
CA ARG A 856 -29.43 -14.73 43.99
C ARG A 856 -29.84 -13.41 44.62
N ARG A 857 -29.11 -12.91 45.61
CA ARG A 857 -29.32 -11.56 46.16
C ARG A 857 -28.98 -10.53 45.10
N MET A 858 -29.89 -9.58 44.95
CA MET A 858 -29.81 -8.50 43.96
C MET A 858 -29.34 -7.22 44.63
N HIS A 859 -28.37 -6.56 44.01
CA HIS A 859 -27.79 -5.31 44.50
C HIS A 859 -27.82 -4.30 43.36
N ALA A 860 -28.70 -3.31 43.45
CA ALA A 860 -28.70 -2.17 42.54
C ALA A 860 -27.51 -1.26 42.85
N VAL A 861 -26.94 -0.66 41.80
CA VAL A 861 -25.90 0.37 41.88
C VAL A 861 -26.52 1.70 41.48
N GLU A 862 -26.09 2.81 42.09
CA GLU A 862 -26.53 4.18 41.73
C GLU A 862 -25.88 4.66 40.42
N ALA A 863 -26.17 3.92 39.34
CA ALA A 863 -25.68 4.14 37.99
C ALA A 863 -26.66 3.49 37.00
N SER A 864 -26.96 4.16 35.88
CA SER A 864 -27.86 3.63 34.86
C SER A 864 -27.41 3.99 33.45
N LEU A 865 -27.70 3.10 32.50
CA LEU A 865 -27.44 3.28 31.08
C LEU A 865 -28.68 3.89 30.40
N PRO A 866 -28.61 5.12 29.85
CA PRO A 866 -29.75 5.72 29.14
C PRO A 866 -30.08 4.97 27.85
N GLN A 867 -31.33 5.10 27.38
CA GLN A 867 -31.72 4.52 26.11
C GLN A 867 -30.94 5.17 24.94
N GLY A 868 -30.60 4.38 23.93
CA GLY A 868 -29.76 4.79 22.78
C GLY A 868 -28.27 4.93 23.09
N LYS A 869 -27.83 4.63 24.32
CA LYS A 869 -26.41 4.71 24.73
C LYS A 869 -25.76 3.33 24.84
N TRP A 870 -24.44 3.32 24.77
CA TRP A 870 -23.60 2.16 25.10
C TRP A 870 -23.02 2.31 26.50
N GLY A 871 -22.97 1.22 27.25
CA GLY A 871 -22.25 1.10 28.51
C GLY A 871 -21.30 -0.08 28.46
N ARG A 872 -20.06 0.12 28.90
CA ARG A 872 -19.07 -0.94 29.12
C ARG A 872 -19.13 -1.41 30.55
N LEU A 873 -19.17 -2.72 30.76
CA LEU A 873 -19.03 -3.36 32.06
C LEU A 873 -17.65 -3.98 32.17
N PHE A 874 -17.06 -3.92 33.36
CA PHE A 874 -15.81 -4.60 33.69
C PHE A 874 -16.05 -5.44 34.95
N ILE A 875 -15.74 -6.74 34.91
CA ILE A 875 -15.71 -7.61 36.09
C ILE A 875 -14.31 -8.23 36.20
N GLU A 876 -13.73 -8.26 37.39
CA GLU A 876 -12.44 -8.91 37.62
C GLU A 876 -12.48 -9.75 38.90
N ALA A 877 -11.88 -10.94 38.82
CA ALA A 877 -11.60 -11.82 39.94
C ALA A 877 -10.10 -11.80 40.23
N ASP A 878 -9.71 -11.38 41.42
CA ASP A 878 -8.36 -11.54 41.95
C ASP A 878 -8.34 -12.84 42.78
N LEU A 879 -7.71 -13.88 42.24
CA LEU A 879 -7.67 -15.21 42.84
C LEU A 879 -6.64 -15.29 43.99
N ASP A 880 -5.59 -14.48 43.94
CA ASP A 880 -4.58 -14.39 44.98
C ASP A 880 -5.13 -13.66 46.22
N ALA A 881 -5.91 -12.59 46.02
CA ALA A 881 -6.62 -11.86 47.08
C ALA A 881 -7.97 -12.49 47.48
N GLY A 882 -8.53 -13.39 46.66
CA GLY A 882 -9.81 -14.05 46.90
C GLY A 882 -11.03 -13.14 46.77
N THR A 883 -11.03 -12.19 45.83
CA THR A 883 -12.04 -11.12 45.74
C THR A 883 -12.41 -10.73 44.31
N TYR A 884 -13.68 -10.40 44.08
CA TYR A 884 -14.12 -9.71 42.87
C TYR A 884 -14.10 -8.19 43.03
N ARG A 885 -13.93 -7.50 41.91
CA ARG A 885 -14.23 -6.07 41.72
C ARG A 885 -15.00 -5.85 40.43
N PHE A 886 -15.80 -4.79 40.33
CA PHE A 886 -16.42 -4.40 39.08
C PHE A 886 -16.62 -2.89 38.93
N ASP A 887 -16.55 -2.45 37.68
CA ASP A 887 -16.64 -1.06 37.25
C ASP A 887 -17.58 -0.95 36.04
N ALA A 888 -17.99 0.28 35.70
CA ALA A 888 -18.64 0.57 34.43
C ALA A 888 -18.15 1.88 33.82
N ASP A 889 -18.25 1.99 32.49
CA ASP A 889 -18.13 3.24 31.74
C ASP A 889 -19.45 3.45 30.98
N LEU A 890 -20.17 4.52 31.31
CA LEU A 890 -21.52 4.78 30.81
C LEU A 890 -21.57 5.91 29.77
N GLY A 891 -20.40 6.27 29.21
CA GLY A 891 -20.24 7.39 28.26
C GLY A 891 -19.66 8.65 28.89
N GLU A 892 -19.51 8.68 30.22
CA GLU A 892 -18.84 9.75 30.99
C GLU A 892 -17.41 9.35 31.43
N GLY A 893 -16.94 8.17 31.00
CA GLY A 893 -15.68 7.56 31.42
C GLY A 893 -15.88 6.48 32.48
N ARG A 894 -14.81 5.70 32.71
CA ARG A 894 -14.82 4.57 33.66
C ARG A 894 -14.96 5.07 35.11
N ARG A 895 -16.12 4.84 35.71
CA ARG A 895 -16.37 4.99 37.14
C ARG A 895 -16.10 3.66 37.84
N LYS A 896 -15.30 3.70 38.91
CA LYS A 896 -15.08 2.55 39.80
C LYS A 896 -16.31 2.39 40.70
N LEU A 897 -16.88 1.19 40.80
CA LEU A 897 -18.23 1.03 41.39
C LEU A 897 -18.29 0.09 42.60
N VAL A 898 -17.67 -1.09 42.54
CA VAL A 898 -17.51 -1.95 43.74
C VAL A 898 -16.11 -2.54 43.77
N GLU A 899 -15.36 -2.22 44.82
CA GLU A 899 -13.91 -2.50 44.88
C GLU A 899 -13.53 -3.91 45.30
N LYS A 900 -14.31 -4.56 46.19
CA LYS A 900 -13.87 -5.76 46.89
C LYS A 900 -15.02 -6.59 47.47
N ILE A 901 -15.57 -7.51 46.67
CA ILE A 901 -16.53 -8.51 47.13
C ILE A 901 -15.77 -9.83 47.38
N PRO A 902 -15.71 -10.36 48.62
CA PRO A 902 -14.97 -11.58 48.91
C PRO A 902 -15.60 -12.81 48.27
N PHE A 903 -14.78 -13.77 47.84
CA PHE A 903 -15.27 -15.10 47.47
C PHE A 903 -15.76 -15.84 48.71
N THR A 904 -16.75 -16.74 48.56
CA THR A 904 -17.25 -17.57 49.68
C THR A 904 -16.35 -18.78 49.99
N ARG A 905 -15.37 -19.08 49.11
CA ARG A 905 -14.25 -20.03 49.29
C ARG A 905 -13.14 -19.69 48.28
N LYS A 906 -11.98 -20.36 48.32
CA LYS A 906 -11.01 -20.27 47.21
C LYS A 906 -11.62 -20.90 45.95
N GLU A 907 -11.69 -20.13 44.86
CA GLU A 907 -12.27 -20.58 43.60
C GLU A 907 -11.23 -20.83 42.51
N LYS A 908 -11.64 -21.61 41.51
CA LYS A 908 -10.90 -21.89 40.28
C LYS A 908 -11.79 -21.56 39.10
N ILE A 909 -11.43 -20.55 38.32
CA ILE A 909 -12.29 -20.02 37.24
C ILE A 909 -11.92 -20.68 35.91
N ASN A 910 -12.94 -21.15 35.19
CA ASN A 910 -12.81 -21.72 33.85
C ASN A 910 -13.95 -21.33 32.89
N LEU A 911 -15.00 -20.64 33.38
CA LEU A 911 -16.21 -20.33 32.61
C LEU A 911 -16.59 -18.85 32.75
N ILE A 912 -17.02 -18.27 31.64
CA ILE A 912 -17.52 -16.91 31.51
C ILE A 912 -18.90 -16.98 30.85
N LEU A 913 -19.89 -16.34 31.46
CA LEU A 913 -21.27 -16.35 30.95
C LEU A 913 -21.74 -14.93 30.63
N VAL A 914 -22.33 -14.78 29.45
CA VAL A 914 -23.08 -13.58 29.07
C VAL A 914 -24.57 -13.93 29.03
N TYR A 915 -25.36 -13.19 29.80
CA TYR A 915 -26.77 -13.44 30.05
C TYR A 915 -27.65 -12.36 29.41
N PRO A 916 -28.43 -12.67 28.36
CA PRO A 916 -29.64 -11.92 28.01
C PRO A 916 -30.58 -11.84 29.22
N ASN A 917 -30.81 -10.62 29.72
CA ASN A 917 -31.73 -10.32 30.81
C ASN A 917 -33.01 -9.60 30.34
N GLY A 918 -33.10 -9.25 29.04
CA GLY A 918 -34.23 -8.48 28.52
C GLY A 918 -35.54 -9.25 28.50
N ARG A 919 -36.67 -8.56 28.31
CA ARG A 919 -37.97 -9.24 28.21
C ARG A 919 -37.94 -10.24 27.05
N ASN A 920 -38.49 -11.44 27.28
CA ASN A 920 -38.42 -12.59 26.38
C ASN A 920 -36.98 -13.03 25.98
N GLY A 921 -35.94 -12.58 26.69
CA GLY A 921 -34.54 -12.85 26.37
C GLY A 921 -33.90 -11.89 25.36
N THR A 922 -34.50 -10.72 25.12
CA THR A 922 -33.99 -9.76 24.13
C THR A 922 -32.66 -9.09 24.54
N ILE A 923 -31.77 -8.96 23.55
CA ILE A 923 -30.60 -8.06 23.55
C ILE A 923 -30.63 -7.40 22.17
N THR A 924 -30.53 -6.07 22.12
CA THR A 924 -30.51 -5.35 20.83
C THR A 924 -29.12 -4.90 20.40
N GLY A 925 -28.17 -4.87 21.35
CA GLY A 925 -26.74 -4.79 21.10
C GLY A 925 -25.91 -5.27 22.28
N ILE A 926 -25.07 -6.28 22.03
CA ILE A 926 -23.84 -6.56 22.79
C ILE A 926 -22.69 -6.47 21.79
N ASP A 927 -21.50 -6.10 22.24
CA ASP A 927 -20.25 -6.21 21.50
C ASP A 927 -19.07 -6.49 22.46
N ARG A 928 -17.87 -6.62 21.91
CA ARG A 928 -16.58 -6.47 22.61
C ARG A 928 -16.45 -7.25 23.93
N ILE A 929 -16.82 -8.53 23.92
CA ILE A 929 -16.50 -9.44 25.03
C ILE A 929 -14.98 -9.65 25.05
N ARG A 930 -14.29 -9.11 26.06
CA ARG A 930 -12.84 -9.25 26.25
C ARG A 930 -12.53 -10.02 27.52
N VAL A 931 -11.37 -10.67 27.56
CA VAL A 931 -10.83 -11.30 28.77
C VAL A 931 -9.32 -11.09 28.82
N PHE A 932 -8.82 -10.76 30.01
CA PHE A 932 -7.42 -10.62 30.34
C PHE A 932 -7.11 -11.56 31.51
N VAL A 933 -5.94 -12.18 31.48
CA VAL A 933 -5.44 -13.02 32.58
C VAL A 933 -4.01 -12.60 32.90
N ASP A 934 -3.76 -12.26 34.15
CA ASP A 934 -2.47 -11.80 34.67
C ASP A 934 -1.95 -12.79 35.72
N ASN A 935 -0.68 -13.16 35.61
CA ASN A 935 0.02 -14.16 36.45
C ASN A 935 -0.78 -15.46 36.75
N PRO A 936 -1.30 -16.20 35.74
CA PRO A 936 -2.23 -17.33 35.94
C PRO A 936 -1.69 -18.53 36.75
N GLY A 937 -0.38 -18.61 36.97
CA GLY A 937 0.29 -19.86 37.35
C GLY A 937 0.31 -20.88 36.19
N HIS A 938 0.70 -22.12 36.51
CA HIS A 938 0.49 -23.24 35.58
C HIS A 938 -0.98 -23.71 35.65
N PRO A 939 -1.68 -23.90 34.51
CA PRO A 939 -3.05 -24.41 34.51
C PRO A 939 -3.15 -25.80 35.14
N GLU A 940 -4.02 -25.95 36.15
CA GLU A 940 -4.25 -27.23 36.81
C GLU A 940 -5.25 -28.09 36.02
N ALA A 941 -4.91 -29.36 35.80
CA ALA A 941 -5.78 -30.35 35.16
C ALA A 941 -6.81 -30.96 36.14
N SER A 942 -7.88 -31.52 35.59
CA SER A 942 -8.87 -32.32 36.32
C SER A 942 -8.27 -33.64 36.81
N LYS A 943 -8.66 -34.11 38.02
CA LYS A 943 -8.18 -35.38 38.59
C LYS A 943 -8.34 -36.57 37.63
N GLY A 944 -9.49 -36.69 36.97
CA GLY A 944 -9.78 -37.78 36.02
C GLY A 944 -9.00 -37.74 34.70
N ASP A 945 -8.05 -36.81 34.54
CA ASP A 945 -7.07 -36.82 33.45
C ASP A 945 -5.64 -37.11 33.96
N GLN A 946 -5.36 -36.97 35.27
CA GLN A 946 -4.09 -37.40 35.87
C GLN A 946 -3.93 -38.92 35.88
N GLU A 947 -5.04 -39.65 35.75
CA GLU A 947 -5.08 -41.11 35.59
C GLU A 947 -4.95 -41.54 34.12
N ARG A 948 -5.25 -40.65 33.15
CA ARG A 948 -5.06 -40.91 31.70
C ARG A 948 -3.66 -40.58 31.19
N ASP A 949 -3.00 -39.58 31.76
CA ASP A 949 -1.58 -39.28 31.48
C ASP A 949 -0.62 -40.35 32.08
N GLN A 950 -1.08 -41.57 32.39
CA GLN A 950 -0.31 -42.67 32.98
C GLN A 950 -0.42 -44.03 32.25
N GLU A 951 -1.23 -44.15 31.19
CA GLU A 951 -1.16 -45.31 30.29
C GLU A 951 -0.05 -45.05 29.24
N PRO A 952 1.02 -45.86 29.17
CA PRO A 952 2.03 -45.74 28.12
C PRO A 952 1.54 -46.36 26.81
N ASP A 953 1.96 -45.80 25.68
CA ASP A 953 1.62 -46.31 24.34
C ASP A 953 1.97 -47.80 24.18
N GLN A 954 1.01 -48.60 23.70
CA GLN A 954 1.22 -49.98 23.27
C GLN A 954 0.63 -50.19 21.86
N GLU A 955 1.55 -50.24 20.88
CA GLU A 955 1.42 -50.63 19.46
C GLU A 955 0.31 -49.96 18.60
#